data_AF-A0A229SMA9-F1
#
_entry.id   AF-A0A229SMA9-F1
#
_cell.length_a   1.000
_cell.length_b   1.000
_cell.length_c   1.000
_cell.angle_alpha   90.00
_cell.angle_beta   90.00
_cell.angle_gamma   90.00
#
_symmetry.space_group_name_H-M   'P 1'
#
loop_
_entity.id
_entity.type
_entity.pdbx_description
1 polymer ?
#
loop_
_entity_poly.entity_id
_entity_poly.type
_entity_poly.pdbx_seq_one_letter_code
_entity_poly.pdbx_strand_id
1 'polypeptide(L)'
;MLAGAAVVTAAAVTFAPGAAAAATDVSVATTGSDTTGDGTAAHPWKTVQKARDSIRSLLPAMTADIRVNLAPGSYNQTSTIEFTDADSGRNGHHVVYRSSGGTGSAQLVGGTPATGWSPYQNGIYRTNIGASKSVNTLYVDGDRATLARFPNRQDDADYPMAQAPYVNSPGVAGSYTQLSYNAGDLAGVDFSDLSTMTVGLWPGGGLDWAWYTERTPIASVDTTARVITLARSARYTLQKSRFFVQGALSLLDAADEYFYDKASGYLYYKPKSGTMAGKTVIVPAVQKLVSVRGSSASAPAHDITFDGLTIRDTDFTADFRHGWANAGDSGEGHEYPRYDRQINLPQHRVGMVFLENTDNVTVTGSHLTNAGYSAIYLLKTNHDNTFSNNWIDRIGHSGFFLEGQYPGEGDTQYGNTVSNSVISQVGELVGSASGVVLADSSRNTVSHLDIFDTPRYATAIYADRDVDPDSDDYARDNLIEYVKVHDAAQDSGDTAPVYMFGISDTQPYATNRVNQVTITGVRAHPSMKDYSPMGVYTDNDSFGQTFSNIQVFDTQGAQFHSNDSGSHIVNNVSWAAGFDASAMQYAGIGVDSSFPYPGAANFTGGFTNGLANWSTGKGTPGTSSTVTHGGGSSFAQSGDTSVIHTGFVQAQRKRVSVWFHDDTSQSSLDAMARVDKDGWDGPEWRALGVRTATSADKYVYRSGATTTATSVTRTTGWHEFTFDYTSGTGVDLFIDGRLVASPTGVTEFDGIALGDWWADSAAGTAYWDDISVASFAQDFEHGLGTFTAAKGTATLTAAGRSGAASYRTDEDTDVITTKLGGKKYQLASVWFYDDAADTSVQSMARVDEGPSEGAGWRGLGVNTSVSATDYVFRIDGTSTASAVPRTTGWHRATWDYRSGAGVTMSIDGQAVTTAAGVRQFDTISLGDWWVDGNVSPVHWDNVVVSNS
;
A
#
# COMPACT_ATOMS: atom_id res chain seq x y z
N MET A 1 -77.18 21.06 10.71
CA MET A 1 -77.11 22.52 10.49
C MET A 1 -75.65 22.95 10.59
N LEU A 2 -75.16 23.54 9.50
CA LEU A 2 -74.08 24.52 9.38
C LEU A 2 -72.75 24.34 10.14
N ALA A 3 -71.72 24.04 9.36
CA ALA A 3 -70.32 24.30 9.64
C ALA A 3 -70.05 25.81 9.71
N GLY A 4 -69.23 26.23 10.67
CA GLY A 4 -68.62 27.56 10.73
C GLY A 4 -67.11 27.44 10.57
N ALA A 5 -66.59 27.74 9.39
CA ALA A 5 -65.16 27.84 9.13
C ALA A 5 -64.67 29.24 9.55
N ALA A 6 -63.77 29.30 10.53
CA ALA A 6 -63.03 30.51 10.85
C ALA A 6 -61.80 30.59 9.91
N VAL A 7 -61.76 31.62 9.07
CA VAL A 7 -60.61 31.95 8.22
C VAL A 7 -59.57 32.63 9.11
N VAL A 8 -58.46 31.95 9.38
CA VAL A 8 -57.23 32.55 9.94
C VAL A 8 -56.36 32.95 8.75
N THR A 9 -56.21 34.25 8.52
CA THR A 9 -55.25 34.81 7.56
C THR A 9 -53.84 34.59 8.09
N ALA A 10 -53.11 33.62 7.53
CA ALA A 10 -51.67 33.49 7.73
C ALA A 10 -50.95 34.63 6.99
N ALA A 11 -50.30 35.52 7.72
CA ALA A 11 -49.36 36.47 7.15
C ALA A 11 -48.13 35.69 6.66
N ALA A 12 -47.87 35.67 5.35
CA ALA A 12 -46.65 35.14 4.80
C ALA A 12 -45.48 36.04 5.22
N VAL A 13 -44.70 35.59 6.22
CA VAL A 13 -43.39 36.17 6.52
C VAL A 13 -42.45 35.68 5.43
N THR A 14 -42.19 36.53 4.44
CA THR A 14 -41.10 36.33 3.49
C THR A 14 -39.79 36.53 4.25
N PHE A 15 -39.15 35.44 4.66
CA PHE A 15 -37.74 35.48 5.04
C PHE A 15 -36.93 35.75 3.76
N ALA A 16 -36.34 36.93 3.66
CA ALA A 16 -35.26 37.13 2.70
C ALA A 16 -34.17 36.10 3.03
N PRO A 17 -33.63 35.34 2.04
CA PRO A 17 -32.49 34.49 2.30
C PRO A 17 -31.35 35.40 2.79
N GLY A 18 -30.95 35.24 4.04
CA GLY A 18 -29.74 35.89 4.55
C GLY A 18 -28.58 35.44 3.69
N ALA A 19 -27.76 36.39 3.20
CA ALA A 19 -26.53 36.05 2.52
C ALA A 19 -25.68 35.16 3.45
N ALA A 20 -25.38 33.93 3.02
CA ALA A 20 -24.47 33.07 3.76
C ALA A 20 -23.14 33.81 3.94
N ALA A 21 -22.67 33.91 5.18
CA ALA A 21 -21.37 34.50 5.47
C ALA A 21 -20.27 33.69 4.76
N ALA A 22 -19.33 34.37 4.12
CA ALA A 22 -18.22 33.70 3.44
C ALA A 22 -17.30 33.03 4.47
N ALA A 23 -16.77 31.86 4.14
CA ALA A 23 -15.77 31.18 4.96
C ALA A 23 -14.54 32.09 5.19
N THR A 24 -13.92 31.97 6.37
CA THR A 24 -12.67 32.68 6.66
C THR A 24 -11.48 31.83 6.23
N ASP A 25 -10.71 32.30 5.24
CA ASP A 25 -9.52 31.59 4.74
C ASP A 25 -8.24 32.10 5.43
N VAL A 26 -7.44 31.17 5.94
CA VAL A 26 -6.09 31.38 6.47
C VAL A 26 -5.11 30.55 5.65
N SER A 27 -3.98 31.13 5.27
CA SER A 27 -2.98 30.49 4.40
C SER A 27 -1.71 30.11 5.16
N VAL A 28 -1.21 28.92 4.88
CA VAL A 28 0.07 28.40 5.39
C VAL A 28 0.94 27.98 4.21
N ALA A 29 2.21 28.39 4.20
CA ALA A 29 3.15 28.02 3.15
C ALA A 29 4.56 27.79 3.73
N THR A 30 5.33 26.88 3.14
CA THR A 30 6.74 26.63 3.54
C THR A 30 7.63 27.86 3.38
N THR A 31 7.25 28.80 2.50
CA THR A 31 7.88 30.11 2.27
C THR A 31 7.32 31.24 3.14
N GLY A 32 6.31 30.95 3.98
CA GLY A 32 5.68 31.91 4.88
C GLY A 32 6.54 32.30 6.08
N SER A 33 5.97 33.10 6.98
CA SER A 33 6.65 33.59 8.18
C SER A 33 5.72 33.63 9.39
N ASP A 34 6.13 33.06 10.52
CA ASP A 34 5.34 33.10 11.76
C ASP A 34 5.54 34.40 12.56
N THR A 35 6.49 35.23 12.17
CA THR A 35 6.79 36.53 12.81
C THR A 35 6.25 37.71 12.03
N THR A 36 6.26 37.63 10.70
CA THR A 36 5.86 38.73 9.80
C THR A 36 4.69 38.37 8.89
N GLY A 37 4.23 37.12 8.87
CA GLY A 37 2.98 36.75 8.20
C GLY A 37 1.77 37.34 8.94
N ASP A 38 0.63 37.36 8.27
CA ASP A 38 -0.67 37.71 8.84
C ASP A 38 -1.75 36.65 8.54
N GLY A 39 -1.38 35.56 7.88
CA GLY A 39 -2.28 34.46 7.52
C GLY A 39 -3.05 34.69 6.23
N THR A 40 -2.86 35.82 5.53
CA THR A 40 -3.41 36.02 4.19
C THR A 40 -2.64 35.23 3.14
N ALA A 41 -3.23 35.01 1.95
CA ALA A 41 -2.54 34.36 0.84
C ALA A 41 -1.26 35.11 0.39
N ALA A 42 -1.20 36.43 0.57
CA ALA A 42 -0.03 37.26 0.25
C ALA A 42 1.06 37.16 1.33
N HIS A 43 0.68 36.99 2.59
CA HIS A 43 1.59 36.90 3.74
C HIS A 43 1.24 35.67 4.61
N PRO A 44 1.40 34.45 4.08
CA PRO A 44 0.98 33.24 4.77
C PRO A 44 1.81 32.97 6.03
N TRP A 45 1.21 32.27 6.99
CA TRP A 45 1.94 31.68 8.10
C TRP A 45 2.93 30.62 7.60
N LYS A 46 3.99 30.35 8.37
CA LYS A 46 4.95 29.30 8.05
C LYS A 46 4.51 27.94 8.59
N THR A 47 3.89 27.92 9.77
CA THR A 47 3.53 26.69 10.48
C THR A 47 2.03 26.54 10.69
N VAL A 48 1.60 25.28 10.79
CA VAL A 48 0.23 24.91 11.14
C VAL A 48 -0.11 25.36 12.55
N GLN A 49 0.85 25.24 13.48
CA GLN A 49 0.71 25.68 14.87
C GLN A 49 0.41 27.17 14.95
N LYS A 50 1.14 28.00 14.19
CA LYS A 50 0.90 29.44 14.16
C LYS A 50 -0.48 29.78 13.60
N ALA A 51 -0.90 29.08 12.54
CA ALA A 51 -2.23 29.25 11.97
C ALA A 51 -3.33 28.89 12.97
N ARG A 52 -3.25 27.71 13.60
CA ARG A 52 -4.13 27.27 14.69
C ARG A 52 -4.22 28.31 15.80
N ASP A 53 -3.08 28.75 16.32
CA ASP A 53 -3.05 29.72 17.42
C ASP A 53 -3.66 31.07 17.02
N SER A 54 -3.51 31.49 15.75
CA SER A 54 -4.07 32.75 15.26
C SER A 54 -5.61 32.72 15.15
N ILE A 55 -6.19 31.58 14.77
CA ILE A 55 -7.64 31.47 14.57
C ILE A 55 -8.43 31.29 15.87
N ARG A 56 -7.79 30.91 16.98
CA ARG A 56 -8.45 30.73 18.29
C ARG A 56 -9.28 31.94 18.73
N SER A 57 -8.83 33.15 18.40
CA SER A 57 -9.55 34.39 18.71
C SER A 57 -10.83 34.57 17.88
N LEU A 58 -10.95 33.89 16.74
CA LEU A 58 -12.08 33.96 15.81
C LEU A 58 -13.15 32.91 16.15
N LEU A 59 -12.77 31.78 16.74
CA LEU A 59 -13.65 30.64 17.03
C LEU A 59 -14.92 31.03 17.80
N PRO A 60 -14.89 31.85 18.89
CA PRO A 60 -16.10 32.22 19.64
C PRO A 60 -17.20 32.89 18.81
N ALA A 61 -16.86 33.51 17.69
CA ALA A 61 -17.77 34.31 16.86
C ALA A 61 -17.96 33.73 15.45
N MET A 62 -17.69 32.42 15.25
CA MET A 62 -17.89 31.76 13.96
C MET A 62 -19.32 31.94 13.45
N THR A 63 -19.43 32.32 12.18
CA THR A 63 -20.68 32.42 11.39
C THR A 63 -20.60 31.67 10.06
N ALA A 64 -19.43 31.05 9.81
CA ALA A 64 -19.10 30.16 8.71
C ALA A 64 -17.85 29.36 9.11
N ASP A 65 -17.52 28.32 8.35
CA ASP A 65 -16.29 27.54 8.55
C ASP A 65 -15.04 28.42 8.44
N ILE A 66 -14.00 28.04 9.19
CA ILE A 66 -12.65 28.58 9.02
C ILE A 66 -11.82 27.54 8.27
N ARG A 67 -11.16 27.96 7.19
CA ARG A 67 -10.33 27.09 6.35
C ARG A 67 -8.87 27.49 6.47
N VAL A 68 -8.03 26.58 6.94
CA VAL A 68 -6.58 26.71 6.95
C VAL A 68 -6.03 25.99 5.71
N ASN A 69 -5.68 26.76 4.69
CA ASN A 69 -5.21 26.31 3.38
C ASN A 69 -3.68 26.16 3.41
N LEU A 70 -3.21 24.91 3.43
CA LEU A 70 -1.78 24.58 3.36
C LEU A 70 -1.36 24.51 1.90
N ALA A 71 -0.40 25.34 1.51
CA ALA A 71 0.25 25.29 0.19
C ALA A 71 1.05 23.99 0.02
N PRO A 72 1.27 23.51 -1.21
CA PRO A 72 2.11 22.35 -1.46
C PRO A 72 3.51 22.47 -0.86
N GLY A 73 4.00 21.39 -0.25
CA GLY A 73 5.33 21.35 0.36
C GLY A 73 5.42 20.46 1.59
N SER A 74 6.65 20.26 2.08
CA SER A 74 6.94 19.48 3.28
C SER A 74 7.12 20.38 4.50
N TYR A 75 6.27 20.16 5.50
CA TYR A 75 6.24 20.86 6.78
C TYR A 75 6.84 19.94 7.85
N ASN A 76 8.17 19.97 7.97
CA ASN A 76 8.92 19.18 8.94
C ASN A 76 8.57 19.59 10.38
N GLN A 77 8.20 18.61 11.21
CA GLN A 77 7.82 18.77 12.60
C GLN A 77 8.86 18.13 13.52
N THR A 78 9.32 18.91 14.50
CA THR A 78 10.17 18.41 15.60
C THR A 78 9.39 18.21 16.90
N SER A 79 8.08 18.47 16.87
CA SER A 79 7.16 18.37 18.01
C SER A 79 5.74 18.14 17.50
N THR A 80 4.92 17.44 18.28
CA THR A 80 3.50 17.18 17.97
C THR A 80 2.73 18.48 17.69
N ILE A 81 1.81 18.43 16.73
CA ILE A 81 0.82 19.48 16.51
C ILE A 81 -0.40 19.16 17.39
N GLU A 82 -0.50 19.86 18.53
CA GLU A 82 -1.57 19.64 19.52
C GLU A 82 -2.83 20.49 19.22
N PHE A 83 -3.97 19.85 19.07
CA PHE A 83 -5.29 20.47 19.02
C PHE A 83 -6.05 20.11 20.30
N THR A 84 -6.76 21.07 20.88
CA THR A 84 -7.58 20.84 22.07
C THR A 84 -9.02 21.29 21.87
N ASP A 85 -9.87 21.18 22.89
CA ASP A 85 -11.22 21.75 22.88
C ASP A 85 -11.25 23.28 22.65
N ALA A 86 -10.10 23.96 22.80
CA ALA A 86 -9.94 25.37 22.44
C ALA A 86 -9.85 25.60 20.93
N ASP A 87 -9.64 24.55 20.13
CA ASP A 87 -9.51 24.58 18.67
C ASP A 87 -10.78 24.09 17.95
N SER A 88 -11.81 23.73 18.72
CA SER A 88 -13.07 23.23 18.19
C SER A 88 -13.84 24.27 17.39
N GLY A 89 -14.58 23.78 16.39
CA GLY A 89 -15.60 24.56 15.70
C GLY A 89 -16.69 25.05 16.65
N ARG A 90 -17.42 26.10 16.26
CA ARG A 90 -18.50 26.69 17.08
C ARG A 90 -19.67 27.13 16.22
N ASN A 91 -20.84 27.21 16.86
CA ASN A 91 -22.09 27.66 16.23
C ASN A 91 -22.51 26.83 15.01
N GLY A 92 -22.16 25.54 14.97
CA GLY A 92 -22.48 24.64 13.85
C GLY A 92 -21.53 24.76 12.65
N HIS A 93 -20.30 25.23 12.87
CA HIS A 93 -19.28 25.42 11.83
C HIS A 93 -17.98 24.69 12.19
N HIS A 94 -17.21 24.32 11.16
CA HIS A 94 -15.98 23.53 11.30
C HIS A 94 -14.71 24.37 11.17
N VAL A 95 -13.62 23.84 11.72
CA VAL A 95 -12.25 24.29 11.43
C VAL A 95 -11.57 23.27 10.53
N VAL A 96 -11.28 23.67 9.29
CA VAL A 96 -10.83 22.77 8.21
C VAL A 96 -9.37 23.05 7.86
N TYR A 97 -8.47 22.14 8.20
CA TYR A 97 -7.07 22.12 7.76
C TYR A 97 -6.95 21.32 6.47
N ARG A 98 -6.71 22.00 5.34
CA ARG A 98 -6.77 21.37 4.03
C ARG A 98 -5.54 21.60 3.17
N SER A 99 -5.23 20.64 2.32
CA SER A 99 -4.31 20.86 1.22
C SER A 99 -4.94 21.75 0.15
N SER A 100 -4.24 22.80 -0.26
CA SER A 100 -4.72 23.75 -1.26
C SER A 100 -4.31 23.40 -2.69
N GLY A 101 -3.31 22.53 -2.88
CA GLY A 101 -2.82 22.09 -4.19
C GLY A 101 -3.41 20.76 -4.67
N GLY A 102 -4.50 20.31 -4.06
CA GLY A 102 -5.05 18.97 -4.26
C GLY A 102 -4.50 17.95 -3.25
N THR A 103 -5.19 16.83 -3.18
CA THR A 103 -4.92 15.70 -2.30
C THR A 103 -3.44 15.26 -2.30
N GLY A 104 -2.84 15.15 -1.12
CA GLY A 104 -1.46 14.70 -0.89
C GLY A 104 -0.37 15.76 -1.13
N SER A 105 -0.71 16.95 -1.62
CA SER A 105 0.31 17.93 -2.02
C SER A 105 0.96 18.69 -0.84
N ALA A 106 0.28 18.75 0.31
CA ALA A 106 0.78 19.33 1.55
C ALA A 106 1.14 18.22 2.53
N GLN A 107 2.41 18.12 2.92
CA GLN A 107 2.95 17.00 3.67
C GLN A 107 3.39 17.44 5.06
N LEU A 108 2.74 16.94 6.10
CA LEU A 108 3.22 17.02 7.48
C LEU A 108 4.23 15.88 7.66
N VAL A 109 5.48 16.21 8.02
CA VAL A 109 6.57 15.24 8.12
C VAL A 109 7.04 15.17 9.57
N GLY A 110 7.00 14.01 10.21
CA GLY A 110 7.30 13.79 11.63
C GLY A 110 8.78 13.79 12.01
N GLY A 111 9.63 14.44 11.21
CA GLY A 111 11.07 14.44 11.39
C GLY A 111 11.79 15.50 10.58
N THR A 112 13.11 15.45 10.62
CA THR A 112 13.99 16.39 9.90
C THR A 112 14.97 15.64 9.00
N PRO A 113 15.35 16.20 7.84
CA PRO A 113 16.40 15.64 7.02
C PRO A 113 17.74 15.53 7.76
N ALA A 114 18.37 14.35 7.70
CA ALA A 114 19.77 14.16 8.08
C ALA A 114 20.69 14.46 6.90
N THR A 115 21.58 15.43 7.08
CA THR A 115 22.53 15.89 6.06
C THR A 115 23.98 15.67 6.50
N GLY A 116 24.96 15.96 5.63
CA GLY A 116 26.38 15.91 6.00
C GLY A 116 26.95 14.50 6.11
N TRP A 117 26.43 13.57 5.30
CA TRP A 117 26.90 12.19 5.24
C TRP A 117 28.35 12.12 4.74
N SER A 118 29.14 11.28 5.40
CA SER A 118 30.54 10.99 5.08
C SER A 118 30.76 9.48 4.99
N PRO A 119 31.63 8.99 4.09
CA PRO A 119 31.98 7.57 4.06
C PRO A 119 32.56 7.11 5.40
N TYR A 120 32.21 5.90 5.81
CA TYR A 120 32.79 5.24 6.98
C TYR A 120 33.62 4.02 6.54
N GLN A 121 33.03 2.84 6.43
CA GLN A 121 33.70 1.61 5.96
C GLN A 121 32.69 0.66 5.32
N ASN A 122 33.13 -0.26 4.45
CA ASN A 122 32.30 -1.34 3.89
C ASN A 122 30.98 -0.88 3.22
N GLY A 123 31.01 0.29 2.56
CA GLY A 123 29.83 0.90 1.93
C GLY A 123 28.88 1.61 2.90
N ILE A 124 29.20 1.65 4.20
CA ILE A 124 28.46 2.38 5.23
C ILE A 124 28.87 3.85 5.20
N TYR A 125 27.88 4.73 5.32
CA TYR A 125 28.05 6.15 5.52
C TYR A 125 27.59 6.54 6.92
N ARG A 126 28.09 7.66 7.41
CA ARG A 126 27.65 8.21 8.69
C ARG A 126 27.51 9.73 8.67
N THR A 127 26.63 10.24 9.52
CA THR A 127 26.51 11.66 9.86
C THR A 127 26.28 11.81 11.37
N ASN A 128 26.70 12.93 11.96
CA ASN A 128 26.43 13.20 13.36
C ASN A 128 25.12 13.99 13.49
N ILE A 129 24.15 13.40 14.17
CA ILE A 129 22.83 14.02 14.42
C ILE A 129 22.67 14.46 15.87
N GLY A 130 23.73 14.43 16.67
CA GLY A 130 23.73 14.67 18.12
C GLY A 130 23.50 13.39 18.92
N ALA A 131 24.04 13.34 20.14
CA ALA A 131 23.91 12.21 21.05
C ALA A 131 22.53 12.17 21.75
N SER A 132 22.20 11.03 22.35
CA SER A 132 21.03 10.86 23.23
C SER A 132 19.66 11.09 22.57
N LYS A 133 19.53 10.96 21.24
CA LYS A 133 18.23 10.94 20.56
C LYS A 133 17.55 9.57 20.66
N SER A 134 16.24 9.53 20.45
CA SER A 134 15.51 8.31 20.12
C SER A 134 15.44 8.21 18.60
N VAL A 135 15.89 7.09 18.04
CA VAL A 135 15.83 6.81 16.58
C VAL A 135 15.47 5.34 16.43
N ASN A 136 14.18 5.03 16.46
CA ASN A 136 13.68 3.66 16.35
C ASN A 136 13.19 3.33 14.93
N THR A 137 13.11 4.34 14.06
CA THR A 137 12.87 4.22 12.62
C THR A 137 13.73 5.24 11.86
N LEU A 138 13.98 4.95 10.59
CA LEU A 138 14.66 5.84 9.65
C LEU A 138 13.97 5.72 8.30
N TYR A 139 13.74 6.84 7.61
CA TYR A 139 13.11 6.84 6.29
C TYR A 139 14.08 7.35 5.23
N VAL A 140 14.24 6.61 4.14
CA VAL A 140 15.15 6.91 3.04
C VAL A 140 14.38 6.88 1.73
N ASP A 141 14.37 8.02 1.02
CA ASP A 141 13.64 8.22 -0.24
C ASP A 141 12.13 7.86 -0.18
N GLY A 142 11.53 7.90 1.02
CA GLY A 142 10.12 7.60 1.24
C GLY A 142 9.84 6.18 1.75
N ASP A 143 10.85 5.30 1.83
CA ASP A 143 10.74 3.95 2.36
C ASP A 143 11.33 3.86 3.77
N ARG A 144 10.83 2.93 4.60
CA ARG A 144 11.42 2.65 5.92
C ARG A 144 12.67 1.78 5.76
N ALA A 145 13.80 2.29 6.24
CA ALA A 145 15.04 1.52 6.33
C ALA A 145 14.98 0.51 7.50
N THR A 146 15.76 -0.56 7.40
CA THR A 146 15.79 -1.64 8.40
C THR A 146 16.81 -1.31 9.50
N LEU A 147 16.42 -1.41 10.77
CA LEU A 147 17.40 -1.34 11.85
C LEU A 147 18.32 -2.57 11.75
N ALA A 148 19.64 -2.35 11.72
CA ALA A 148 20.63 -3.39 11.51
C ALA A 148 20.39 -4.61 12.41
N ARG A 149 20.21 -5.79 11.78
CA ARG A 149 19.70 -6.99 12.46
C ARG A 149 20.30 -8.28 11.96
N PHE A 150 20.34 -9.28 12.83
CA PHE A 150 20.60 -10.67 12.45
C PHE A 150 19.39 -11.56 12.76
N PRO A 151 18.96 -12.40 11.80
CA PRO A 151 19.43 -12.46 10.43
C PRO A 151 19.02 -11.20 9.64
N ASN A 152 19.76 -10.84 8.60
CA ASN A 152 19.36 -9.75 7.71
C ASN A 152 17.96 -10.04 7.15
N ARG A 153 17.07 -9.04 7.16
CA ARG A 153 15.73 -9.19 6.58
C ARG A 153 15.86 -9.53 5.10
N GLN A 154 15.04 -10.45 4.62
CA GLN A 154 14.93 -10.75 3.19
C GLN A 154 13.53 -10.37 2.73
N ASP A 155 13.48 -9.65 1.61
CA ASP A 155 12.21 -9.32 0.97
C ASP A 155 11.66 -10.59 0.31
N ASP A 156 10.44 -10.97 0.69
CA ASP A 156 9.69 -12.07 0.10
C ASP A 156 8.44 -11.50 -0.56
N ALA A 157 8.34 -11.65 -1.88
CA ALA A 157 7.24 -11.07 -2.65
C ALA A 157 5.89 -11.72 -2.34
N ASP A 158 5.88 -12.98 -1.86
CA ASP A 158 4.65 -13.69 -1.49
C ASP A 158 4.21 -13.35 -0.05
N TYR A 159 5.13 -12.82 0.77
CA TYR A 159 4.91 -12.49 2.17
C TYR A 159 5.58 -11.15 2.56
N PRO A 160 5.23 -10.02 1.91
CA PRO A 160 5.90 -8.74 2.13
C PRO A 160 5.88 -8.26 3.60
N MET A 161 4.90 -8.71 4.39
CA MET A 161 4.78 -8.36 5.81
C MET A 161 5.58 -9.26 6.75
N ALA A 162 6.16 -10.36 6.28
CA ALA A 162 7.02 -11.17 7.11
C ALA A 162 8.34 -10.44 7.42
N GLN A 163 8.79 -10.52 8.68
CA GLN A 163 10.13 -10.03 9.06
C GLN A 163 11.16 -11.16 9.02
N ALA A 164 10.95 -12.14 8.15
CA ALA A 164 11.82 -13.29 7.95
C ALA A 164 13.18 -12.89 7.33
N PRO A 165 14.20 -13.77 7.41
CA PRO A 165 14.26 -15.01 8.20
C PRO A 165 14.39 -14.76 9.71
N TYR A 166 14.16 -15.81 10.50
CA TYR A 166 14.25 -15.82 11.96
C TYR A 166 15.21 -16.90 12.44
N VAL A 167 15.84 -16.66 13.59
CA VAL A 167 16.46 -17.71 14.41
C VAL A 167 15.38 -18.43 15.20
N ASN A 168 15.49 -19.76 15.33
CA ASN A 168 14.60 -20.56 16.17
C ASN A 168 15.25 -20.81 17.54
N SER A 169 14.57 -20.42 18.61
CA SER A 169 15.02 -20.64 19.97
C SER A 169 14.58 -22.03 20.45
N PRO A 170 15.50 -22.94 20.83
CA PRO A 170 15.12 -24.11 21.60
C PRO A 170 14.55 -23.74 22.99
N GLY A 171 14.86 -22.53 23.46
CA GLY A 171 14.40 -21.93 24.72
C GLY A 171 15.01 -22.52 25.99
N VAL A 172 14.66 -21.87 27.10
CA VAL A 172 14.81 -22.43 28.45
C VAL A 172 13.40 -22.78 28.94
N ALA A 173 13.17 -24.05 29.28
CA ALA A 173 11.84 -24.54 29.63
C ALA A 173 11.20 -23.69 30.75
N GLY A 174 9.97 -23.21 30.50
CA GLY A 174 9.22 -22.41 31.47
C GLY A 174 9.70 -20.97 31.67
N SER A 175 10.73 -20.51 30.95
CA SER A 175 11.26 -19.16 31.11
C SER A 175 10.50 -18.13 30.29
N TYR A 176 10.20 -16.98 30.90
CA TYR A 176 9.60 -15.82 30.26
C TYR A 176 10.63 -14.76 29.87
N THR A 177 11.89 -14.94 30.27
CA THR A 177 12.96 -13.94 30.06
C THR A 177 14.20 -14.50 29.39
N GLN A 178 14.40 -15.82 29.39
CA GLN A 178 15.60 -16.44 28.81
C GLN A 178 15.30 -17.12 27.48
N LEU A 179 16.01 -16.66 26.45
CA LEU A 179 15.96 -17.15 25.09
C LEU A 179 17.31 -17.80 24.78
N SER A 180 17.32 -19.12 24.58
CA SER A 180 18.54 -19.83 24.16
C SER A 180 18.66 -19.87 22.63
N TYR A 181 19.87 -20.06 22.11
CA TYR A 181 20.14 -20.16 20.68
C TYR A 181 21.15 -21.27 20.37
N ASN A 182 21.16 -21.77 19.13
CA ASN A 182 21.99 -22.92 18.76
C ASN A 182 23.45 -22.51 18.54
N ALA A 183 24.33 -23.50 18.49
CA ALA A 183 25.73 -23.26 18.14
C ALA A 183 25.83 -22.72 16.70
N GLY A 184 26.54 -21.61 16.51
CA GLY A 184 26.69 -20.95 15.21
C GLY A 184 25.67 -19.82 14.99
N ASP A 185 24.50 -19.89 15.63
CA ASP A 185 23.56 -18.77 15.65
C ASP A 185 24.23 -17.57 16.34
N LEU A 186 24.05 -16.36 15.80
CA LEU A 186 24.60 -15.12 16.34
C LEU A 186 26.15 -15.09 16.42
N ALA A 187 26.84 -15.94 15.66
CA ALA A 187 28.30 -15.88 15.56
C ALA A 187 28.73 -14.55 14.92
N GLY A 188 29.59 -13.80 15.60
CA GLY A 188 30.10 -12.51 15.11
C GLY A 188 29.31 -11.28 15.58
N VAL A 189 28.19 -11.46 16.29
CA VAL A 189 27.46 -10.35 16.90
C VAL A 189 28.26 -9.80 18.09
N ASP A 190 28.48 -8.48 18.10
CA ASP A 190 29.11 -7.77 19.22
C ASP A 190 28.06 -7.39 20.27
N PHE A 191 28.11 -8.04 21.43
CA PHE A 191 27.24 -7.81 22.58
C PHE A 191 27.85 -6.87 23.64
N SER A 192 28.91 -6.14 23.31
CA SER A 192 29.60 -5.25 24.28
C SER A 192 28.76 -4.02 24.67
N ASP A 193 27.86 -3.56 23.80
CA ASP A 193 26.90 -2.50 24.08
C ASP A 193 25.45 -2.99 23.88
N LEU A 194 24.79 -3.36 24.98
CA LEU A 194 23.40 -3.79 24.97
C LEU A 194 22.39 -2.63 24.99
N SER A 195 22.83 -1.39 25.18
CA SER A 195 21.93 -0.24 25.42
C SER A 195 21.08 0.17 24.21
N THR A 196 21.47 -0.31 23.03
CA THR A 196 20.79 -0.11 21.74
C THR A 196 20.16 -1.41 21.21
N MET A 197 20.45 -2.56 21.82
CA MET A 197 20.06 -3.86 21.31
C MET A 197 18.68 -4.30 21.80
N THR A 198 17.89 -4.85 20.89
CA THR A 198 16.58 -5.44 21.17
C THR A 198 16.44 -6.81 20.48
N VAL A 199 15.53 -7.63 21.00
CA VAL A 199 15.08 -8.87 20.36
C VAL A 199 13.67 -8.62 19.82
N GLY A 200 13.47 -8.78 18.52
CA GLY A 200 12.14 -8.94 17.94
C GLY A 200 11.80 -10.43 17.94
N LEU A 201 10.71 -10.83 18.59
CA LEU A 201 10.34 -12.23 18.70
C LEU A 201 8.84 -12.49 18.61
N TRP A 202 8.53 -13.71 18.19
CA TRP A 202 7.24 -14.36 18.37
C TRP A 202 7.37 -15.37 19.51
N PRO A 203 6.79 -15.11 20.70
CA PRO A 203 6.89 -16.03 21.83
C PRO A 203 6.18 -17.36 21.55
N GLY A 204 6.98 -18.43 21.42
CA GLY A 204 6.51 -19.76 21.01
C GLY A 204 5.70 -20.53 22.06
N GLY A 205 5.91 -20.26 23.35
CA GLY A 205 5.25 -21.01 24.41
C GLY A 205 5.43 -22.53 24.33
N GLY A 206 4.56 -23.28 25.00
CA GLY A 206 4.59 -24.75 24.98
C GLY A 206 4.30 -25.38 23.61
N LEU A 207 3.59 -24.64 22.75
CA LEU A 207 2.86 -25.17 21.59
C LEU A 207 3.22 -24.47 20.28
N ASP A 208 4.38 -23.82 20.19
CA ASP A 208 4.82 -23.09 18.97
C ASP A 208 3.91 -21.89 18.59
N TRP A 209 3.27 -21.27 19.59
CA TRP A 209 2.43 -20.08 19.45
C TRP A 209 3.14 -18.97 18.66
N ALA A 210 2.42 -18.38 17.72
CA ALA A 210 2.91 -17.32 16.85
C ALA A 210 1.83 -16.27 16.60
N TRP A 211 1.03 -16.00 17.65
CA TRP A 211 -0.12 -15.12 17.53
C TRP A 211 0.15 -13.65 17.89
N TYR A 212 1.30 -13.34 18.48
CA TYR A 212 1.72 -11.96 18.67
C TYR A 212 3.24 -11.81 18.71
N THR A 213 3.70 -10.58 18.44
CA THR A 213 5.12 -10.22 18.52
C THR A 213 5.43 -9.39 19.75
N GLU A 214 6.67 -9.48 20.20
CA GLU A 214 7.27 -8.51 21.11
C GLU A 214 8.58 -7.97 20.51
N ARG A 215 8.95 -6.75 20.92
CA ARG A 215 10.26 -6.17 20.70
C ARG A 215 10.80 -5.70 22.03
N THR A 216 11.77 -6.42 22.59
CA THR A 216 12.17 -6.27 23.99
C THR A 216 13.67 -5.97 24.11
N PRO A 217 14.11 -5.02 24.97
CA PRO A 217 15.53 -4.76 25.21
C PRO A 217 16.26 -5.96 25.82
N ILE A 218 17.56 -6.06 25.59
CA ILE A 218 18.42 -7.11 26.16
C ILE A 218 18.99 -6.66 27.50
N ALA A 219 18.84 -7.47 28.55
CA ALA A 219 19.45 -7.21 29.86
C ALA A 219 20.86 -7.80 29.98
N SER A 220 21.07 -9.03 29.49
CA SER A 220 22.38 -9.68 29.51
C SER A 220 22.46 -10.79 28.46
N VAL A 221 23.69 -11.16 28.08
CA VAL A 221 23.96 -12.28 27.18
C VAL A 221 25.07 -13.15 27.78
N ASP A 222 24.81 -14.45 27.90
CA ASP A 222 25.84 -15.46 28.18
C ASP A 222 26.15 -16.20 26.88
N THR A 223 27.25 -15.83 26.24
CA THR A 223 27.67 -16.42 24.95
C THR A 223 28.22 -17.85 25.11
N THR A 224 28.61 -18.26 26.31
CA THR A 224 29.08 -19.63 26.58
C THR A 224 27.90 -20.57 26.72
N ALA A 225 26.89 -20.17 27.50
CA ALA A 225 25.63 -20.90 27.64
C ALA A 225 24.71 -20.73 26.43
N ARG A 226 24.97 -19.72 25.58
CA ARG A 226 24.14 -19.29 24.43
C ARG A 226 22.73 -18.90 24.85
N VAL A 227 22.65 -17.96 25.80
CA VAL A 227 21.39 -17.46 26.35
C VAL A 227 21.37 -15.94 26.34
N ILE A 228 20.29 -15.38 25.79
CA ILE A 228 19.93 -13.96 25.90
C ILE A 228 18.90 -13.84 27.02
N THR A 229 19.11 -12.92 27.95
CA THR A 229 18.13 -12.55 28.97
C THR A 229 17.47 -11.22 28.59
N LEU A 230 16.15 -11.23 28.41
CA LEU A 230 15.33 -10.06 28.12
C LEU A 230 15.23 -9.15 29.35
N ALA A 231 15.18 -7.83 29.13
CA ALA A 231 14.98 -6.84 30.19
C ALA A 231 13.55 -6.80 30.74
N ARG A 232 12.60 -7.40 30.03
CA ARG A 232 11.21 -7.56 30.45
C ARG A 232 10.78 -9.00 30.23
N SER A 233 9.95 -9.52 31.12
CA SER A 233 9.29 -10.81 30.91
C SER A 233 8.37 -10.73 29.72
N ALA A 234 8.45 -11.67 28.80
CA ALA A 234 7.46 -11.86 27.74
C ALA A 234 6.12 -12.30 28.32
N ARG A 235 5.06 -12.20 27.52
CA ARG A 235 3.70 -12.65 27.91
C ARG A 235 3.59 -14.18 27.98
N TYR A 236 4.26 -14.92 27.09
CA TYR A 236 4.38 -16.38 27.19
C TYR A 236 5.83 -16.83 27.32
N THR A 237 6.00 -18.11 27.65
CA THR A 237 7.33 -18.71 27.75
C THR A 237 8.04 -18.71 26.40
N LEU A 238 9.35 -18.58 26.44
CA LEU A 238 10.16 -18.30 25.25
C LEU A 238 10.63 -19.55 24.50
N GLN A 239 10.25 -20.74 24.97
CA GLN A 239 10.57 -21.98 24.28
C GLN A 239 9.91 -22.02 22.90
N LYS A 240 10.67 -22.52 21.91
CA LYS A 240 10.27 -22.58 20.50
C LYS A 240 9.91 -21.24 19.85
N SER A 241 10.35 -20.13 20.44
CA SER A 241 10.17 -18.80 19.83
C SER A 241 10.97 -18.66 18.54
N ARG A 242 10.47 -17.88 17.60
CA ARG A 242 11.25 -17.40 16.45
C ARG A 242 11.58 -15.92 16.63
N PHE A 243 12.82 -15.54 16.38
CA PHE A 243 13.33 -14.22 16.75
C PHE A 243 14.44 -13.71 15.83
N PHE A 244 14.74 -12.43 15.94
CA PHE A 244 15.95 -11.80 15.42
C PHE A 244 16.51 -10.83 16.48
N VAL A 245 17.81 -10.56 16.41
CA VAL A 245 18.49 -9.57 17.26
C VAL A 245 18.82 -8.36 16.41
N GLN A 246 18.66 -7.15 16.95
CA GLN A 246 18.91 -5.92 16.19
C GLN A 246 19.53 -4.83 17.06
N GLY A 247 20.03 -3.79 16.41
CA GLY A 247 20.48 -2.57 17.07
C GLY A 247 21.95 -2.62 17.51
N ALA A 248 22.84 -3.16 16.68
CA ALA A 248 24.28 -3.08 16.89
C ALA A 248 25.01 -2.71 15.59
N LEU A 249 26.08 -1.92 15.67
CA LEU A 249 26.87 -1.54 14.50
C LEU A 249 27.52 -2.75 13.80
N SER A 250 27.85 -3.80 14.57
CA SER A 250 28.39 -5.07 14.04
C SER A 250 27.39 -5.83 13.15
N LEU A 251 26.10 -5.54 13.29
CA LEU A 251 25.03 -6.12 12.47
C LEU A 251 24.75 -5.32 11.19
N LEU A 252 25.34 -4.13 11.03
CA LEU A 252 25.11 -3.29 9.86
C LEU A 252 25.93 -3.82 8.68
N ASP A 253 25.38 -4.78 7.95
CA ASP A 253 26.09 -5.48 6.88
C ASP A 253 25.27 -5.69 5.60
N ALA A 254 23.96 -5.46 5.63
CA ALA A 254 23.09 -5.53 4.46
C ALA A 254 22.74 -4.14 3.89
N ALA A 255 22.31 -4.15 2.63
CA ALA A 255 21.74 -2.96 2.00
C ALA A 255 20.48 -2.52 2.75
N ASP A 256 20.29 -1.20 2.84
CA ASP A 256 19.18 -0.54 3.52
C ASP A 256 19.14 -0.65 5.04
N GLU A 257 20.21 -1.14 5.65
CA GLU A 257 20.32 -1.16 7.09
C GLU A 257 20.86 0.15 7.66
N TYR A 258 20.42 0.50 8.87
CA TYR A 258 20.96 1.62 9.64
C TYR A 258 21.28 1.25 11.09
N PHE A 259 22.13 2.04 11.73
CA PHE A 259 22.42 1.97 13.16
C PHE A 259 22.63 3.37 13.72
N TYR A 260 22.09 3.67 14.90
CA TYR A 260 22.34 4.93 15.59
C TYR A 260 23.11 4.69 16.89
N ASP A 261 24.33 5.21 16.94
CA ASP A 261 25.15 5.22 18.14
C ASP A 261 24.70 6.37 19.04
N LYS A 262 23.95 6.04 20.09
CA LYS A 262 23.41 7.00 21.06
C LYS A 262 24.51 7.76 21.82
N ALA A 263 25.67 7.14 22.05
CA ALA A 263 26.74 7.71 22.84
C ALA A 263 27.54 8.75 22.03
N SER A 264 27.91 8.41 20.79
CA SER A 264 28.68 9.31 19.92
C SER A 264 27.81 10.28 19.10
N GLY A 265 26.51 9.98 18.96
CA GLY A 265 25.57 10.76 18.16
C GLY A 265 25.67 10.52 16.65
N TYR A 266 26.42 9.51 16.22
CA TYR A 266 26.53 9.14 14.81
C TYR A 266 25.39 8.21 14.39
N LEU A 267 24.71 8.60 13.31
CA LEU A 267 23.82 7.75 12.54
C LEU A 267 24.61 7.14 11.39
N TYR A 268 24.56 5.83 11.27
CA TYR A 268 25.19 5.01 10.23
C TYR A 268 24.11 4.41 9.32
N TYR A 269 24.35 4.37 8.02
CA TYR A 269 23.42 3.78 7.06
C TYR A 269 24.18 3.19 5.86
N LYS A 270 23.71 2.04 5.36
CA LYS A 270 24.26 1.36 4.19
C LYS A 270 23.26 1.46 3.02
N PRO A 271 23.44 2.40 2.07
CA PRO A 271 22.48 2.63 1.01
C PRO A 271 22.34 1.44 0.04
N LYS A 272 21.12 1.15 -0.41
CA LYS A 272 20.84 0.12 -1.45
C LYS A 272 21.67 0.32 -2.72
N SER A 273 21.91 1.57 -3.08
CA SER A 273 22.68 1.96 -4.26
C SER A 273 24.20 1.99 -4.07
N GLY A 274 24.70 1.75 -2.85
CA GLY A 274 26.12 1.94 -2.52
C GLY A 274 26.56 3.40 -2.34
N THR A 275 25.67 4.38 -2.54
CA THR A 275 25.96 5.81 -2.39
C THR A 275 24.86 6.60 -1.69
N MET A 276 25.26 7.64 -0.96
CA MET A 276 24.34 8.62 -0.34
C MET A 276 23.98 9.79 -1.26
N ALA A 277 24.56 9.87 -2.46
CA ALA A 277 24.27 10.92 -3.41
C ALA A 277 22.78 10.93 -3.80
N GLY A 278 22.13 12.08 -3.66
CA GLY A 278 20.72 12.24 -4.00
C GLY A 278 19.72 11.68 -2.98
N LYS A 279 20.19 10.97 -1.94
CA LYS A 279 19.33 10.36 -0.92
C LYS A 279 18.71 11.41 0.00
N THR A 280 17.42 11.29 0.22
CA THR A 280 16.72 12.04 1.28
C THR A 280 16.52 11.12 2.47
N VAL A 281 17.19 11.43 3.58
CA VAL A 281 17.07 10.66 4.82
C VAL A 281 16.33 11.48 5.86
N ILE A 282 15.15 11.04 6.30
CA ILE A 282 14.38 11.66 7.38
C ILE A 282 14.66 10.90 8.68
N VAL A 283 15.11 11.64 9.69
CA VAL A 283 15.19 11.17 11.07
C VAL A 283 13.93 11.65 11.80
N PRO A 284 13.04 10.72 12.19
CA PRO A 284 11.84 11.05 12.93
C PRO A 284 12.17 11.71 14.27
N ALA A 285 11.31 12.65 14.68
CA ALA A 285 11.42 13.39 15.92
C ALA A 285 10.17 13.22 16.80
N VAL A 286 9.06 12.72 16.25
CA VAL A 286 7.79 12.57 16.95
C VAL A 286 7.16 11.23 16.67
N GLN A 287 6.45 10.68 17.67
CA GLN A 287 5.64 9.47 17.53
C GLN A 287 4.20 9.83 17.13
N LYS A 288 3.65 10.89 17.74
CA LYS A 288 2.35 11.49 17.42
C LYS A 288 2.63 12.76 16.63
N LEU A 289 2.16 12.85 15.39
CA LEU A 289 2.39 14.01 14.55
C LEU A 289 1.27 15.04 14.70
N VAL A 290 0.02 14.56 14.70
CA VAL A 290 -1.20 15.32 14.97
C VAL A 290 -1.87 14.68 16.19
N SER A 291 -2.17 15.49 17.20
CA SER A 291 -2.84 15.06 18.43
C SER A 291 -4.06 15.94 18.64
N VAL A 292 -5.26 15.36 18.72
CA VAL A 292 -6.53 16.06 18.95
C VAL A 292 -7.11 15.56 20.25
N ARG A 293 -7.10 16.41 21.28
CA ARG A 293 -7.41 16.00 22.65
C ARG A 293 -8.36 16.96 23.36
N GLY A 294 -9.56 16.50 23.64
CA GLY A 294 -10.44 17.19 24.59
C GLY A 294 -9.88 17.11 26.01
N SER A 295 -10.09 18.16 26.80
CA SER A 295 -9.66 18.19 28.20
C SER A 295 -10.35 17.15 29.09
N SER A 296 -11.53 16.68 28.69
CA SER A 296 -12.23 15.54 29.31
C SER A 296 -13.31 14.98 28.38
N ALA A 297 -13.88 13.83 28.71
CA ALA A 297 -15.07 13.29 28.04
C ALA A 297 -16.25 14.29 27.98
N SER A 298 -16.36 15.20 28.95
CA SER A 298 -17.40 16.24 28.97
C SER A 298 -17.02 17.56 28.26
N ALA A 299 -15.79 17.66 27.79
CA ALA A 299 -15.25 18.79 27.05
C ALA A 299 -14.40 18.26 25.88
N PRO A 300 -15.03 17.58 24.91
CA PRO A 300 -14.32 16.98 23.80
C PRO A 300 -13.72 18.05 22.87
N ALA A 301 -12.66 17.70 22.16
CA ALA A 301 -12.27 18.45 20.97
C ALA A 301 -13.18 18.02 19.80
N HIS A 302 -13.76 18.99 19.08
CA HIS A 302 -14.84 18.70 18.13
C HIS A 302 -14.88 19.61 16.90
N ASP A 303 -15.54 19.15 15.84
CA ASP A 303 -15.73 19.88 14.57
C ASP A 303 -14.41 20.31 13.90
N ILE A 304 -13.37 19.48 13.99
CA ILE A 304 -12.06 19.70 13.34
C ILE A 304 -11.92 18.74 12.15
N THR A 305 -11.51 19.26 11.00
CA THR A 305 -11.33 18.48 9.77
C THR A 305 -9.91 18.58 9.23
N PHE A 306 -9.33 17.44 8.86
CA PHE A 306 -8.11 17.33 8.07
C PHE A 306 -8.45 16.78 6.68
N ASP A 307 -8.18 17.55 5.63
CA ASP A 307 -8.63 17.25 4.26
C ASP A 307 -7.47 17.29 3.26
N GLY A 308 -7.20 16.17 2.59
CA GLY A 308 -6.23 16.14 1.50
C GLY A 308 -4.76 16.20 1.94
N LEU A 309 -4.44 15.98 3.21
CA LEU A 309 -3.07 16.09 3.73
C LEU A 309 -2.30 14.78 3.57
N THR A 310 -0.99 14.87 3.35
CA THR A 310 -0.09 13.73 3.62
C THR A 310 0.45 13.87 5.04
N ILE A 311 0.38 12.81 5.83
CA ILE A 311 0.91 12.74 7.19
C ILE A 311 1.89 11.58 7.21
N ARG A 312 3.18 11.85 7.46
CA ARG A 312 4.22 10.82 7.29
C ARG A 312 5.42 10.90 8.23
N ASP A 313 6.14 9.79 8.29
CA ASP A 313 7.47 9.63 8.88
C ASP A 313 7.51 9.92 10.40
N THR A 314 6.76 9.15 11.18
CA THR A 314 6.83 9.19 12.65
C THR A 314 7.75 8.11 13.23
N ASP A 315 8.26 8.34 14.43
CA ASP A 315 9.12 7.38 15.13
C ASP A 315 8.32 6.22 15.73
N PHE A 316 9.00 5.09 15.95
CA PHE A 316 8.47 3.97 16.74
C PHE A 316 8.78 4.17 18.22
N THR A 317 8.17 3.34 19.07
CA THR A 317 8.53 3.20 20.49
C THR A 317 9.86 2.45 20.64
N ALA A 318 10.52 2.60 21.79
CA ALA A 318 11.80 1.93 22.02
C ALA A 318 11.66 0.39 22.12
N ASP A 319 10.49 -0.06 22.56
CA ASP A 319 10.08 -1.45 22.70
C ASP A 319 8.62 -1.61 22.29
N PHE A 320 8.17 -2.85 22.17
CA PHE A 320 6.76 -3.19 22.04
C PHE A 320 6.46 -4.48 22.79
N ARG A 321 5.32 -4.49 23.47
CA ARG A 321 4.70 -5.66 24.06
C ARG A 321 3.20 -5.51 23.97
N HIS A 322 2.54 -6.60 23.64
CA HIS A 322 1.10 -6.72 23.72
C HIS A 322 0.66 -6.93 25.18
N GLY A 323 -0.15 -6.00 25.70
CA GLY A 323 -0.78 -6.12 27.01
C GLY A 323 0.18 -6.11 28.20
N TRP A 324 -0.38 -5.94 29.40
CA TRP A 324 0.35 -6.16 30.66
C TRP A 324 0.46 -7.66 30.98
N ALA A 325 1.46 -8.02 31.79
CA ALA A 325 1.69 -9.42 32.18
C ALA A 325 0.61 -9.93 33.14
N ASN A 326 0.30 -9.13 34.15
CA ASN A 326 -0.65 -9.48 35.20
C ASN A 326 -1.75 -8.43 35.32
N ALA A 327 -2.84 -8.84 35.94
CA ALA A 327 -3.92 -7.95 36.31
C ALA A 327 -3.45 -6.92 37.36
N GLY A 328 -3.80 -5.65 37.17
CA GLY A 328 -3.44 -4.54 38.05
C GLY A 328 -2.05 -3.93 37.80
N ASP A 329 -1.27 -4.47 36.85
CA ASP A 329 0.08 -3.97 36.54
C ASP A 329 0.05 -2.64 35.78
N SER A 330 -1.09 -2.21 35.22
CA SER A 330 -1.17 -0.94 34.50
C SER A 330 -0.94 0.28 35.40
N GLY A 331 -1.24 0.15 36.69
CA GLY A 331 -1.29 1.27 37.62
C GLY A 331 -2.44 2.24 37.34
N GLU A 332 -3.30 1.95 36.37
CA GLU A 332 -4.54 2.67 36.08
C GLU A 332 -5.66 2.02 36.93
N GLY A 333 -6.30 2.78 37.80
CA GLY A 333 -7.40 2.26 38.60
C GLY A 333 -8.65 2.12 37.75
N HIS A 334 -9.14 0.89 37.59
CA HIS A 334 -10.37 0.58 36.86
C HIS A 334 -11.12 -0.61 37.48
N GLU A 335 -12.37 -0.79 37.06
CA GLU A 335 -13.30 -1.77 37.65
C GLU A 335 -12.81 -3.22 37.50
N TYR A 336 -12.22 -3.55 36.34
CA TYR A 336 -11.76 -4.90 36.01
C TYR A 336 -10.24 -4.97 35.79
N PRO A 337 -9.41 -5.08 36.86
CA PRO A 337 -7.95 -5.12 36.76
C PRO A 337 -7.37 -6.14 35.77
N ARG A 338 -8.09 -7.22 35.45
CA ARG A 338 -7.67 -8.24 34.47
C ARG A 338 -7.57 -7.71 33.04
N TYR A 339 -8.35 -6.69 32.72
CA TYR A 339 -8.37 -6.02 31.42
C TYR A 339 -7.03 -5.38 31.07
N ASP A 340 -6.15 -5.18 32.05
CA ASP A 340 -4.75 -4.79 31.83
C ASP A 340 -4.03 -5.70 30.82
N ARG A 341 -4.44 -6.98 30.71
CA ARG A 341 -3.83 -7.91 29.76
C ARG A 341 -4.25 -7.66 28.30
N GLN A 342 -5.26 -6.83 28.05
CA GLN A 342 -5.82 -6.51 26.74
C GLN A 342 -5.51 -5.09 26.27
N ILE A 343 -5.24 -4.16 27.19
CA ILE A 343 -4.91 -2.77 26.84
C ILE A 343 -3.45 -2.61 26.46
N ASN A 344 -3.18 -1.67 25.55
CA ASN A 344 -1.80 -1.27 25.28
C ASN A 344 -1.21 -0.56 26.50
N LEU A 345 0.08 -0.80 26.77
CA LEU A 345 0.81 -0.02 27.75
C LEU A 345 0.73 1.47 27.37
N PRO A 346 0.69 2.41 28.33
CA PRO A 346 0.51 3.83 28.02
C PRO A 346 1.49 4.38 26.98
N GLN A 347 2.74 3.92 26.96
CA GLN A 347 3.73 4.34 25.96
C GLN A 347 3.53 3.74 24.56
N HIS A 348 2.70 2.70 24.42
CA HIS A 348 2.31 2.06 23.16
C HIS A 348 0.98 2.59 22.60
N ARG A 349 0.29 3.49 23.31
CA ARG A 349 -0.93 4.16 22.84
C ARG A 349 -0.59 5.31 21.89
N VAL A 350 -0.11 4.96 20.69
CA VAL A 350 0.49 5.87 19.70
C VAL A 350 -0.17 5.73 18.34
N GLY A 351 -0.62 6.86 17.78
CA GLY A 351 -0.95 7.00 16.37
C GLY A 351 -0.30 8.26 15.82
N MET A 352 0.12 8.26 14.55
CA MET A 352 0.59 9.52 13.94
C MET A 352 -0.52 10.58 13.94
N VAL A 353 -1.77 10.15 13.86
CA VAL A 353 -2.95 10.92 14.25
C VAL A 353 -3.52 10.28 15.53
N PHE A 354 -3.49 11.03 16.63
CA PHE A 354 -3.93 10.55 17.94
C PHE A 354 -5.15 11.34 18.41
N LEU A 355 -6.23 10.64 18.78
CA LEU A 355 -7.48 11.21 19.28
C LEU A 355 -7.75 10.72 20.71
N GLU A 356 -8.18 11.62 21.58
CA GLU A 356 -8.67 11.30 22.93
C GLU A 356 -9.69 12.34 23.36
N ASN A 357 -10.86 11.93 23.86
CA ASN A 357 -11.97 12.82 24.18
C ASN A 357 -12.37 13.67 22.96
N THR A 358 -12.85 13.02 21.91
CA THR A 358 -13.20 13.69 20.64
C THR A 358 -14.63 13.42 20.19
N ASP A 359 -15.19 14.39 19.48
CA ASP A 359 -16.53 14.34 18.88
C ASP A 359 -16.48 14.95 17.47
N ASN A 360 -17.02 14.29 16.46
CA ASN A 360 -17.13 14.85 15.11
C ASN A 360 -15.80 15.37 14.50
N VAL A 361 -14.69 14.66 14.73
CA VAL A 361 -13.41 14.91 14.05
C VAL A 361 -13.39 14.16 12.72
N THR A 362 -12.93 14.82 11.66
CA THR A 362 -12.86 14.23 10.31
C THR A 362 -11.42 14.18 9.78
N VAL A 363 -11.00 13.04 9.27
CA VAL A 363 -9.79 12.90 8.43
C VAL A 363 -10.22 12.32 7.08
N THR A 364 -10.10 13.12 6.02
CA THR A 364 -10.58 12.71 4.71
C THR A 364 -9.60 13.01 3.58
N GLY A 365 -9.68 12.20 2.52
CA GLY A 365 -8.89 12.41 1.31
C GLY A 365 -7.39 12.42 1.55
N SER A 366 -6.91 11.86 2.67
CA SER A 366 -5.54 12.04 3.17
C SER A 366 -4.69 10.80 2.91
N HIS A 367 -3.36 10.98 2.85
CA HIS A 367 -2.39 9.91 2.72
C HIS A 367 -1.59 9.78 4.01
N LEU A 368 -1.79 8.70 4.74
CA LEU A 368 -1.08 8.40 5.98
C LEU A 368 -0.09 7.28 5.71
N THR A 369 1.19 7.61 5.62
CA THR A 369 2.25 6.65 5.27
C THR A 369 3.40 6.69 6.26
N ASN A 370 4.16 5.61 6.40
CA ASN A 370 5.38 5.61 7.20
C ASN A 370 5.13 5.99 8.67
N ALA A 371 4.07 5.44 9.25
CA ALA A 371 3.83 5.61 10.68
C ALA A 371 4.73 4.66 11.45
N GLY A 372 5.56 5.18 12.35
CA GLY A 372 6.42 4.35 13.19
C GLY A 372 5.60 3.35 14.02
N TYR A 373 4.42 3.75 14.49
CA TYR A 373 3.47 2.90 15.22
C TYR A 373 2.16 2.72 14.42
N SER A 374 1.00 3.10 14.95
CA SER A 374 -0.28 3.05 14.23
C SER A 374 -0.50 4.30 13.37
N ALA A 375 -1.32 4.22 12.32
CA ALA A 375 -1.69 5.41 11.55
C ALA A 375 -2.62 6.31 12.39
N ILE A 376 -3.75 5.76 12.83
CA ILE A 376 -4.76 6.48 13.62
C ILE A 376 -5.05 5.71 14.91
N TYR A 377 -5.00 6.41 16.05
CA TYR A 377 -5.27 5.83 17.37
C TYR A 377 -6.33 6.66 18.10
N LEU A 378 -7.42 6.02 18.49
CA LEU A 378 -8.50 6.63 19.29
C LEU A 378 -8.44 6.00 20.68
N LEU A 379 -8.28 6.83 21.71
CA LEU A 379 -8.16 6.38 23.09
C LEU A 379 -9.35 6.86 23.92
N LYS A 380 -10.01 5.92 24.63
CA LYS A 380 -11.12 6.16 25.57
C LYS A 380 -12.33 6.80 24.90
N THR A 381 -12.75 8.00 25.28
CA THR A 381 -13.98 8.61 24.78
C THR A 381 -13.79 9.23 23.40
N ASN A 382 -14.35 8.63 22.34
CA ASN A 382 -14.33 9.19 20.99
C ASN A 382 -15.58 8.76 20.24
N HIS A 383 -16.38 9.71 19.76
CA HIS A 383 -17.60 9.36 19.05
C HIS A 383 -17.88 10.22 17.83
N ASP A 384 -18.66 9.64 16.91
CA ASP A 384 -19.12 10.31 15.69
C ASP A 384 -17.99 10.85 14.79
N ASN A 385 -16.77 10.31 14.91
CA ASN A 385 -15.63 10.70 14.08
C ASN A 385 -15.69 10.00 12.71
N THR A 386 -15.21 10.69 11.67
CA THR A 386 -15.25 10.20 10.28
C THR A 386 -13.87 10.11 9.66
N PHE A 387 -13.52 8.93 9.18
CA PHE A 387 -12.29 8.64 8.45
C PHE A 387 -12.66 8.10 7.06
N SER A 388 -12.53 8.91 6.01
CA SER A 388 -13.00 8.54 4.67
C SER A 388 -12.02 8.87 3.56
N ASN A 389 -12.02 8.14 2.45
CA ASN A 389 -11.23 8.49 1.27
C ASN A 389 -9.72 8.54 1.53
N ASN A 390 -9.22 7.77 2.50
CA ASN A 390 -7.82 7.82 2.92
C ASN A 390 -7.01 6.69 2.27
N TRP A 391 -5.78 7.00 1.90
CA TRP A 391 -4.79 5.98 1.57
C TRP A 391 -3.89 5.80 2.78
N ILE A 392 -3.80 4.58 3.29
CA ILE A 392 -3.00 4.24 4.48
C ILE A 392 -2.04 3.11 4.11
N ASP A 393 -0.74 3.35 4.21
CA ASP A 393 0.27 2.34 3.89
C ASP A 393 1.56 2.44 4.74
N ARG A 394 2.32 1.35 4.80
CA ARG A 394 3.65 1.30 5.46
C ARG A 394 3.58 1.68 6.93
N ILE A 395 2.73 0.98 7.65
CA ILE A 395 2.39 1.25 9.05
C ILE A 395 3.15 0.28 9.95
N GLY A 396 3.78 0.78 11.00
CA GLY A 396 4.59 -0.04 11.91
C GLY A 396 3.74 -1.02 12.74
N HIS A 397 2.55 -0.60 13.15
CA HIS A 397 1.55 -1.42 13.82
C HIS A 397 0.25 -1.40 12.99
N SER A 398 -0.87 -0.89 13.53
CA SER A 398 -2.18 -0.98 12.86
C SER A 398 -2.59 0.27 12.09
N GLY A 399 -3.39 0.12 11.05
CA GLY A 399 -4.00 1.26 10.34
C GLY A 399 -4.86 2.09 11.29
N PHE A 400 -5.88 1.48 11.89
CA PHE A 400 -6.72 2.05 12.93
C PHE A 400 -6.65 1.21 14.20
N PHE A 401 -6.57 1.89 15.35
CA PHE A 401 -6.70 1.26 16.65
C PHE A 401 -7.66 2.07 17.52
N LEU A 402 -8.87 1.55 17.72
CA LEU A 402 -9.91 2.14 18.55
C LEU A 402 -9.88 1.42 19.90
N GLU A 403 -9.24 2.03 20.91
CA GLU A 403 -9.17 1.53 22.28
C GLU A 403 -10.21 2.24 23.14
N GLY A 404 -11.33 1.58 23.40
CA GLY A 404 -12.46 2.04 24.20
C GLY A 404 -12.13 2.39 25.64
N GLN A 405 -13.16 2.78 26.40
CA GLN A 405 -13.04 2.88 27.85
C GLN A 405 -12.93 1.47 28.45
N TYR A 406 -12.32 1.35 29.63
CA TYR A 406 -12.27 0.07 30.33
C TYR A 406 -13.70 -0.47 30.59
N PRO A 407 -13.89 -1.79 30.57
CA PRO A 407 -15.16 -2.40 30.92
C PRO A 407 -15.70 -1.88 32.27
N GLY A 408 -17.02 -1.75 32.37
CA GLY A 408 -17.73 -1.22 33.55
C GLY A 408 -17.73 0.32 33.68
N GLU A 409 -16.87 1.03 32.95
CA GLU A 409 -16.70 2.49 33.10
C GLU A 409 -17.44 3.35 32.08
N GLY A 410 -18.18 2.72 31.17
CA GLY A 410 -19.12 3.35 30.26
C GLY A 410 -18.72 3.26 28.78
N ASP A 411 -19.71 2.92 27.97
CA ASP A 411 -19.67 2.91 26.51
C ASP A 411 -19.54 4.34 25.95
N THR A 412 -18.30 4.83 25.87
CA THR A 412 -17.97 6.21 25.45
C THR A 412 -17.16 6.28 24.15
N GLN A 413 -16.82 5.14 23.56
CA GLN A 413 -16.27 5.08 22.21
C GLN A 413 -17.29 4.45 21.28
N TYR A 414 -17.93 5.25 20.43
CA TYR A 414 -19.00 4.73 19.58
C TYR A 414 -19.29 5.57 18.33
N GLY A 415 -19.99 5.00 17.36
CA GLY A 415 -20.49 5.78 16.22
C GLY A 415 -19.40 6.27 15.25
N ASN A 416 -18.16 5.80 15.39
CA ASN A 416 -17.08 6.20 14.49
C ASN A 416 -17.22 5.48 13.14
N THR A 417 -16.84 6.16 12.06
CA THR A 417 -16.94 5.64 10.70
C THR A 417 -15.56 5.59 10.04
N VAL A 418 -15.15 4.40 9.58
CA VAL A 418 -14.00 4.20 8.69
C VAL A 418 -14.54 3.74 7.34
N SER A 419 -14.32 4.52 6.28
CA SER A 419 -14.96 4.26 4.99
C SER A 419 -14.10 4.57 3.76
N ASN A 420 -14.41 3.94 2.64
CA ASN A 420 -13.87 4.23 1.32
C ASN A 420 -12.36 4.47 1.30
N SER A 421 -11.58 3.55 1.86
CA SER A 421 -10.15 3.73 2.08
C SER A 421 -9.36 2.47 1.70
N VAL A 422 -8.13 2.67 1.23
CA VAL A 422 -7.18 1.58 1.00
C VAL A 422 -6.23 1.51 2.18
N ILE A 423 -6.09 0.33 2.78
CA ILE A 423 -5.20 0.07 3.91
C ILE A 423 -4.27 -1.06 3.52
N SER A 424 -2.97 -0.81 3.44
CA SER A 424 -1.99 -1.84 3.07
C SER A 424 -0.71 -1.77 3.88
N GLN A 425 0.10 -2.82 3.82
CA GLN A 425 1.44 -2.85 4.41
C GLN A 425 1.45 -2.40 5.88
N VAL A 426 0.53 -2.97 6.68
CA VAL A 426 0.44 -2.70 8.13
C VAL A 426 1.27 -3.73 8.89
N GLY A 427 1.81 -3.38 10.06
CA GLY A 427 2.59 -4.29 10.90
C GLY A 427 4.03 -4.53 10.46
N GLU A 428 4.62 -3.59 9.72
CA GLU A 428 6.03 -3.65 9.31
C GLU A 428 7.01 -3.71 10.49
N LEU A 429 6.59 -3.32 11.70
CA LEU A 429 7.41 -3.39 12.92
C LEU A 429 6.78 -4.29 14.01
N VAL A 430 5.46 -4.44 14.02
CA VAL A 430 4.70 -5.24 14.98
C VAL A 430 3.81 -6.23 14.23
N GLY A 431 4.15 -7.52 14.32
CA GLY A 431 3.48 -8.59 13.57
C GLY A 431 2.05 -8.91 14.05
N SER A 432 1.64 -8.44 15.23
CA SER A 432 0.25 -8.55 15.72
C SER A 432 -0.69 -7.44 15.22
N ALA A 433 -0.32 -6.74 14.14
CA ALA A 433 -1.07 -5.61 13.61
C ALA A 433 -2.39 -6.00 12.91
N SER A 434 -3.22 -4.98 12.68
CA SER A 434 -4.46 -5.06 11.91
C SER A 434 -4.61 -3.88 10.96
N GLY A 435 -5.45 -4.03 9.93
CA GLY A 435 -5.98 -2.88 9.21
C GLY A 435 -6.84 -2.01 10.13
N VAL A 436 -7.88 -2.59 10.75
CA VAL A 436 -8.78 -1.92 11.69
C VAL A 436 -8.97 -2.76 12.96
N VAL A 437 -8.91 -2.11 14.12
CA VAL A 437 -9.15 -2.70 15.44
C VAL A 437 -10.25 -1.93 16.15
N LEU A 438 -11.25 -2.65 16.67
CA LEU A 438 -12.32 -2.15 17.54
C LEU A 438 -12.25 -2.85 18.90
N ALA A 439 -11.69 -2.18 19.90
CA ALA A 439 -11.56 -2.68 21.26
C ALA A 439 -12.56 -1.99 22.18
N ASP A 440 -13.47 -2.72 22.82
CA ASP A 440 -14.50 -2.18 23.72
C ASP A 440 -15.16 -0.89 23.19
N SER A 441 -15.58 -0.97 21.94
CA SER A 441 -16.13 0.16 21.17
C SER A 441 -17.38 -0.29 20.44
N SER A 442 -18.42 0.54 20.44
CA SER A 442 -19.76 0.14 19.99
C SER A 442 -20.27 0.94 18.78
N ARG A 443 -21.23 0.40 18.03
CA ARG A 443 -21.95 1.15 16.96
C ARG A 443 -21.02 1.77 15.91
N ASN A 444 -19.82 1.25 15.70
CA ASN A 444 -18.91 1.76 14.68
C ASN A 444 -19.24 1.15 13.32
N THR A 445 -18.92 1.87 12.25
CA THR A 445 -19.08 1.41 10.87
C THR A 445 -17.73 1.35 10.17
N VAL A 446 -17.36 0.16 9.68
CA VAL A 446 -16.17 -0.10 8.86
C VAL A 446 -16.67 -0.52 7.49
N SER A 447 -16.52 0.33 6.48
CA SER A 447 -17.16 0.09 5.18
C SER A 447 -16.32 0.43 3.95
N HIS A 448 -16.57 -0.24 2.82
CA HIS A 448 -15.92 0.10 1.54
C HIS A 448 -14.39 0.17 1.62
N LEU A 449 -13.75 -0.85 2.22
CA LEU A 449 -12.30 -0.88 2.39
C LEU A 449 -11.67 -1.92 1.48
N ASP A 450 -10.51 -1.60 0.91
CA ASP A 450 -9.59 -2.60 0.34
C ASP A 450 -8.40 -2.75 1.30
N ILE A 451 -8.30 -3.91 1.96
CA ILE A 451 -7.30 -4.18 2.99
C ILE A 451 -6.42 -5.35 2.56
N PHE A 452 -5.11 -5.12 2.46
CA PHE A 452 -4.19 -6.16 2.05
C PHE A 452 -2.79 -5.99 2.62
N ASP A 453 -1.93 -6.98 2.44
CA ASP A 453 -0.58 -7.02 3.02
C ASP A 453 -0.62 -6.77 4.52
N THR A 454 -1.21 -7.71 5.25
CA THR A 454 -1.26 -7.69 6.71
C THR A 454 -0.60 -8.93 7.31
N PRO A 455 0.17 -8.81 8.41
CA PRO A 455 0.83 -9.96 9.03
C PRO A 455 -0.14 -10.83 9.82
N ARG A 456 -1.28 -10.26 10.28
CA ARG A 456 -2.25 -10.96 11.14
C ARG A 456 -3.70 -10.67 10.75
N TYR A 457 -4.24 -9.53 11.18
CA TYR A 457 -5.66 -9.21 10.98
C TYR A 457 -5.86 -8.22 9.83
N ALA A 458 -7.04 -8.22 9.20
CA ALA A 458 -7.55 -7.11 8.42
C ALA A 458 -8.51 -6.27 9.26
N THR A 459 -9.43 -6.93 9.97
CA THR A 459 -10.34 -6.35 10.96
C THR A 459 -10.39 -7.20 12.21
N ALA A 460 -10.34 -6.59 13.39
CA ALA A 460 -10.50 -7.29 14.66
C ALA A 460 -11.49 -6.54 15.57
N ILE A 461 -12.38 -7.29 16.22
CA ILE A 461 -13.25 -6.80 17.29
C ILE A 461 -12.89 -7.57 18.55
N TYR A 462 -12.59 -6.89 19.65
CA TYR A 462 -12.30 -7.57 20.91
C TYR A 462 -12.79 -6.83 22.14
N ALA A 463 -13.11 -7.61 23.17
CA ALA A 463 -13.29 -7.18 24.56
C ALA A 463 -12.57 -8.20 25.48
N ASP A 464 -13.02 -8.43 26.71
CA ASP A 464 -12.39 -9.40 27.61
C ASP A 464 -13.42 -10.38 28.17
N ARG A 465 -13.31 -11.63 27.72
CA ARG A 465 -14.15 -12.75 28.15
C ARG A 465 -14.29 -12.97 29.67
N ASP A 466 -13.38 -12.44 30.48
CA ASP A 466 -13.41 -12.61 31.93
C ASP A 466 -14.24 -11.50 32.64
N VAL A 467 -14.91 -10.61 31.90
CA VAL A 467 -15.80 -9.55 32.42
C VAL A 467 -17.21 -10.12 32.69
N ASP A 468 -17.74 -9.89 33.89
CA ASP A 468 -19.09 -10.34 34.31
C ASP A 468 -19.74 -9.24 35.16
N PRO A 469 -20.90 -8.69 34.73
CA PRO A 469 -21.71 -9.12 33.58
C PRO A 469 -21.16 -8.66 32.22
N ASP A 470 -21.39 -9.44 31.16
CA ASP A 470 -21.06 -9.09 29.75
C ASP A 470 -21.57 -7.70 29.32
N SER A 471 -22.59 -7.15 30.01
CA SER A 471 -23.08 -5.80 29.75
C SER A 471 -22.07 -4.69 30.02
N ASP A 472 -21.00 -5.02 30.75
CA ASP A 472 -19.90 -4.12 31.07
C ASP A 472 -18.84 -4.08 29.96
N ASP A 473 -18.87 -5.03 29.03
CA ASP A 473 -18.12 -4.95 27.76
C ASP A 473 -18.92 -4.16 26.71
N TYR A 474 -18.20 -3.47 25.83
CA TYR A 474 -18.79 -2.50 24.91
C TYR A 474 -18.61 -2.85 23.43
N ALA A 475 -17.95 -3.96 23.11
CA ALA A 475 -17.72 -4.42 21.73
C ALA A 475 -18.99 -4.96 21.03
N ARG A 476 -19.99 -4.10 20.81
CA ARG A 476 -21.32 -4.46 20.29
C ARG A 476 -21.85 -3.49 19.23
N ASP A 477 -22.82 -3.96 18.46
CA ASP A 477 -23.52 -3.20 17.42
C ASP A 477 -22.60 -2.62 16.33
N ASN A 478 -21.37 -3.13 16.20
CA ASN A 478 -20.47 -2.73 15.13
C ASN A 478 -20.88 -3.37 13.80
N LEU A 479 -20.63 -2.65 12.71
CA LEU A 479 -20.92 -3.07 11.35
C LEU A 479 -19.63 -3.05 10.52
N ILE A 480 -19.26 -4.21 9.97
CA ILE A 480 -18.22 -4.34 8.95
C ILE A 480 -18.92 -4.69 7.64
N GLU A 481 -18.84 -3.84 6.62
CA GLU A 481 -19.50 -4.13 5.34
C GLU A 481 -18.80 -3.66 4.07
N TYR A 482 -18.99 -4.35 2.95
CA TYR A 482 -18.36 -4.00 1.68
C TYR A 482 -16.82 -3.95 1.77
N VAL A 483 -16.23 -4.86 2.54
CA VAL A 483 -14.77 -4.92 2.74
C VAL A 483 -14.17 -6.02 1.85
N LYS A 484 -13.16 -5.63 1.08
CA LYS A 484 -12.30 -6.54 0.32
C LYS A 484 -11.04 -6.79 1.14
N VAL A 485 -10.73 -8.06 1.39
CA VAL A 485 -9.51 -8.50 2.06
C VAL A 485 -8.74 -9.43 1.14
N HIS A 486 -7.46 -9.14 0.92
CA HIS A 486 -6.56 -10.06 0.21
C HIS A 486 -5.15 -10.04 0.81
N ASP A 487 -4.39 -11.12 0.66
CA ASP A 487 -2.98 -11.20 1.06
C ASP A 487 -2.76 -10.85 2.55
N ALA A 488 -3.45 -11.57 3.43
CA ALA A 488 -3.50 -11.31 4.86
C ALA A 488 -2.99 -12.51 5.68
N ALA A 489 -2.72 -12.27 6.97
CA ALA A 489 -2.13 -13.24 7.89
C ALA A 489 -0.73 -13.74 7.47
N GLN A 490 0.06 -12.88 6.81
CA GLN A 490 1.32 -13.23 6.17
C GLN A 490 2.43 -13.68 7.12
N ASP A 491 2.33 -13.42 8.42
CA ASP A 491 3.40 -13.75 9.37
C ASP A 491 2.87 -14.20 10.74
N SER A 492 1.60 -14.54 10.88
CA SER A 492 1.02 -14.93 12.17
C SER A 492 0.18 -16.21 12.06
N GLY A 493 0.11 -16.96 13.16
CA GLY A 493 -0.78 -18.11 13.29
C GLY A 493 -1.88 -17.86 14.31
N ASP A 494 -2.78 -18.84 14.46
CA ASP A 494 -3.96 -18.77 15.34
C ASP A 494 -4.72 -17.44 15.14
N THR A 495 -5.16 -17.25 13.89
CA THR A 495 -5.62 -15.96 13.40
C THR A 495 -6.53 -16.11 12.19
N ALA A 496 -7.27 -15.04 11.90
CA ALA A 496 -7.97 -14.85 10.65
C ALA A 496 -8.03 -13.36 10.31
N PRO A 497 -8.11 -12.97 9.03
CA PRO A 497 -8.24 -11.57 8.67
C PRO A 497 -9.49 -10.89 9.26
N VAL A 498 -10.60 -11.61 9.42
CA VAL A 498 -11.76 -11.14 10.19
C VAL A 498 -11.81 -11.92 11.51
N TYR A 499 -11.50 -11.23 12.61
CA TYR A 499 -11.34 -11.85 13.93
C TYR A 499 -12.23 -11.21 15.00
N MET A 500 -12.74 -12.04 15.92
CA MET A 500 -13.56 -11.61 17.06
C MET A 500 -13.13 -12.36 18.32
N PHE A 501 -13.06 -11.68 19.47
CA PHE A 501 -12.67 -12.29 20.75
C PHE A 501 -13.36 -11.64 21.96
N GLY A 502 -13.89 -12.47 22.86
CA GLY A 502 -14.33 -12.08 24.20
C GLY A 502 -15.47 -11.08 24.26
N ILE A 503 -16.46 -11.19 23.37
CA ILE A 503 -17.56 -10.21 23.23
C ILE A 503 -18.71 -10.41 24.22
N SER A 504 -19.23 -11.65 24.32
CA SER A 504 -20.27 -12.08 25.27
C SER A 504 -20.55 -13.58 25.11
N ASP A 505 -20.89 -14.25 26.21
CA ASP A 505 -21.37 -15.64 26.25
C ASP A 505 -22.74 -15.80 26.95
N THR A 506 -23.29 -14.69 27.46
CA THR A 506 -24.52 -14.64 28.25
C THR A 506 -25.64 -13.93 27.48
N GLN A 507 -26.85 -14.51 27.51
CA GLN A 507 -28.02 -13.96 26.82
C GLN A 507 -28.64 -12.77 27.57
N PRO A 508 -29.06 -11.69 26.88
CA PRO A 508 -28.94 -11.48 25.43
C PRO A 508 -27.51 -11.14 25.01
N TYR A 509 -27.01 -11.82 23.98
CA TYR A 509 -25.63 -11.62 23.49
C TYR A 509 -25.41 -10.19 22.98
N ALA A 510 -24.21 -9.68 23.21
CA ALA A 510 -23.65 -8.56 22.46
C ALA A 510 -23.30 -9.04 21.05
N THR A 511 -23.86 -8.38 20.03
CA THR A 511 -23.74 -8.84 18.63
C THR A 511 -23.13 -7.79 17.73
N ASN A 512 -22.30 -8.24 16.79
CA ASN A 512 -21.77 -7.44 15.69
C ASN A 512 -22.19 -8.07 14.35
N ARG A 513 -22.12 -7.27 13.29
CA ARG A 513 -22.55 -7.67 11.94
C ARG A 513 -21.40 -7.54 10.95
N VAL A 514 -21.20 -8.59 10.15
CA VAL A 514 -20.31 -8.60 8.99
C VAL A 514 -21.12 -8.90 7.75
N ASN A 515 -21.07 -8.04 6.74
CA ASN A 515 -21.90 -8.13 5.55
C ASN A 515 -21.17 -7.77 4.24
N GLN A 516 -21.35 -8.51 3.14
CA GLN A 516 -20.74 -8.17 1.85
C GLN A 516 -19.20 -8.09 1.95
N VAL A 517 -18.56 -9.19 2.34
CA VAL A 517 -17.10 -9.25 2.53
C VAL A 517 -16.50 -10.36 1.67
N THR A 518 -15.40 -10.06 1.00
CA THR A 518 -14.58 -11.06 0.29
C THR A 518 -13.22 -11.19 0.97
N ILE A 519 -12.77 -12.43 1.19
CA ILE A 519 -11.49 -12.75 1.84
C ILE A 519 -10.73 -13.76 0.98
N THR A 520 -9.48 -13.44 0.63
CA THR A 520 -8.57 -14.30 -0.15
C THR A 520 -7.10 -14.13 0.26
N GLY A 521 -6.20 -15.00 -0.20
CA GLY A 521 -4.77 -14.86 0.04
C GLY A 521 -4.41 -14.99 1.52
N VAL A 522 -5.08 -15.87 2.26
CA VAL A 522 -4.89 -16.00 3.71
C VAL A 522 -3.87 -17.07 4.01
N ARG A 523 -2.59 -16.68 4.12
CA ARG A 523 -1.47 -17.61 4.19
C ARG A 523 -0.34 -17.01 5.00
N ALA A 524 0.26 -17.80 5.88
CA ALA A 524 1.42 -17.38 6.65
C ALA A 524 2.73 -17.84 6.00
N HIS A 525 3.78 -17.03 6.15
CA HIS A 525 5.13 -17.34 5.73
C HIS A 525 5.59 -18.70 6.34
N PRO A 526 6.34 -19.55 5.60
CA PRO A 526 6.72 -20.90 6.04
C PRO A 526 7.48 -21.00 7.37
N SER A 527 8.01 -19.88 7.89
CA SER A 527 8.64 -19.82 9.23
C SER A 527 7.62 -19.88 10.38
N MET A 528 6.34 -19.59 10.13
CA MET A 528 5.25 -19.72 11.10
C MET A 528 4.92 -21.21 11.31
N LYS A 529 4.90 -21.68 12.57
CA LYS A 529 4.70 -23.09 12.95
C LYS A 529 3.47 -23.36 13.81
N ASP A 530 2.74 -22.32 14.17
CA ASP A 530 1.47 -22.37 14.89
C ASP A 530 0.32 -22.84 13.97
N TYR A 531 -0.92 -22.78 14.45
CA TYR A 531 -2.12 -23.05 13.65
C TYR A 531 -2.17 -22.20 12.39
N SER A 532 -2.52 -22.87 11.28
CA SER A 532 -2.70 -22.20 9.99
C SER A 532 -3.79 -21.13 10.07
N PRO A 533 -3.57 -19.96 9.45
CA PRO A 533 -4.55 -18.88 9.47
C PRO A 533 -5.83 -19.28 8.74
N MET A 534 -6.97 -18.83 9.27
CA MET A 534 -8.33 -19.12 8.78
C MET A 534 -8.93 -17.88 8.12
N GLY A 535 -10.04 -18.01 7.39
CA GLY A 535 -10.68 -16.86 6.74
C GLY A 535 -11.43 -15.92 7.70
N VAL A 536 -12.31 -16.49 8.51
CA VAL A 536 -13.05 -15.81 9.57
C VAL A 536 -12.88 -16.62 10.86
N TYR A 537 -12.62 -15.94 11.98
CA TYR A 537 -12.41 -16.61 13.26
C TYR A 537 -13.12 -15.88 14.41
N THR A 538 -14.09 -16.56 15.01
CA THR A 538 -14.70 -16.19 16.29
C THR A 538 -14.06 -16.99 17.41
N ASP A 539 -13.22 -16.34 18.18
CA ASP A 539 -12.50 -16.89 19.31
C ASP A 539 -13.25 -16.62 20.62
N ASN A 540 -12.86 -17.32 21.69
CA ASN A 540 -13.59 -17.51 22.95
C ASN A 540 -14.60 -16.41 23.31
N ASP A 541 -15.80 -16.85 23.66
CA ASP A 541 -16.85 -16.00 24.26
C ASP A 541 -17.32 -14.89 23.32
N SER A 542 -17.43 -15.22 22.02
CA SER A 542 -17.96 -14.33 20.97
C SER A 542 -19.30 -14.79 20.41
N PHE A 543 -20.31 -15.02 21.26
CA PHE A 543 -21.58 -15.65 20.85
C PHE A 543 -22.48 -14.72 20.03
N GLY A 544 -23.38 -15.27 19.21
CA GLY A 544 -24.48 -14.49 18.60
C GLY A 544 -24.11 -13.56 17.45
N GLN A 545 -22.86 -13.55 17.00
CA GLN A 545 -22.41 -12.70 15.87
C GLN A 545 -23.17 -13.02 14.58
N THR A 546 -23.33 -12.03 13.70
CA THR A 546 -24.06 -12.18 12.44
C THR A 546 -23.13 -12.05 11.24
N PHE A 547 -23.10 -13.08 10.41
CA PHE A 547 -22.33 -13.14 9.17
C PHE A 547 -23.28 -13.27 7.99
N SER A 548 -23.26 -12.30 7.07
CA SER A 548 -24.15 -12.29 5.90
C SER A 548 -23.39 -11.99 4.61
N ASN A 549 -23.65 -12.72 3.51
CA ASN A 549 -23.01 -12.44 2.22
C ASN A 549 -21.47 -12.34 2.34
N ILE A 550 -20.85 -13.44 2.78
CA ILE A 550 -19.40 -13.50 2.95
C ILE A 550 -18.84 -14.60 2.08
N GLN A 551 -17.85 -14.26 1.27
CA GLN A 551 -17.12 -15.21 0.48
C GLN A 551 -15.67 -15.29 0.94
N VAL A 552 -15.28 -16.46 1.43
CA VAL A 552 -13.89 -16.81 1.74
C VAL A 552 -13.43 -17.86 0.75
N PHE A 553 -12.29 -17.64 0.13
CA PHE A 553 -11.60 -18.62 -0.71
C PHE A 553 -10.09 -18.43 -0.56
N ASP A 554 -9.30 -19.38 -1.04
CA ASP A 554 -7.83 -19.27 -0.98
C ASP A 554 -7.28 -18.96 0.43
N THR A 555 -7.64 -19.83 1.38
CA THR A 555 -7.17 -19.77 2.76
C THR A 555 -6.36 -21.02 3.09
N GLN A 556 -5.28 -20.85 3.84
CA GLN A 556 -4.42 -21.95 4.29
C GLN A 556 -5.14 -22.87 5.26
N GLY A 557 -5.90 -22.30 6.20
CA GLY A 557 -6.76 -23.00 7.15
C GLY A 557 -8.22 -23.05 6.70
N ALA A 558 -9.13 -23.27 7.65
CA ALA A 558 -10.57 -23.32 7.37
C ALA A 558 -11.11 -21.95 6.91
N GLN A 559 -12.20 -21.95 6.13
CA GLN A 559 -12.88 -20.70 5.76
C GLN A 559 -13.49 -19.98 6.96
N PHE A 560 -14.03 -20.75 7.91
CA PHE A 560 -14.57 -20.27 9.16
C PHE A 560 -14.09 -21.18 10.30
N HIS A 561 -13.65 -20.56 11.39
CA HIS A 561 -13.32 -21.24 12.63
C HIS A 561 -14.06 -20.59 13.78
N SER A 562 -14.59 -21.42 14.69
CA SER A 562 -15.22 -20.96 15.91
C SER A 562 -14.59 -21.74 17.07
N ASN A 563 -13.99 -21.00 18.00
CA ASN A 563 -13.40 -21.54 19.22
C ASN A 563 -14.19 -21.01 20.42
N ASP A 564 -14.77 -21.91 21.21
CA ASP A 564 -15.55 -21.60 22.42
C ASP A 564 -16.51 -20.38 22.28
N SER A 565 -17.16 -20.23 21.12
CA SER A 565 -17.97 -19.03 20.77
C SER A 565 -19.44 -19.33 20.45
N GLY A 566 -19.91 -20.53 20.79
CA GLY A 566 -21.31 -20.92 20.64
C GLY A 566 -21.85 -20.87 19.22
N SER A 567 -23.08 -20.37 19.08
CA SER A 567 -23.81 -20.31 17.80
C SER A 567 -23.90 -18.89 17.25
N HIS A 568 -23.83 -18.79 15.92
CA HIS A 568 -23.88 -17.53 15.17
C HIS A 568 -25.05 -17.51 14.19
N ILE A 569 -25.46 -16.31 13.77
CA ILE A 569 -26.45 -16.12 12.70
C ILE A 569 -25.69 -16.06 11.38
N VAL A 570 -25.90 -17.06 10.52
CA VAL A 570 -25.22 -17.16 9.22
C VAL A 570 -26.24 -17.09 8.07
N ASN A 571 -26.05 -16.16 7.15
CA ASN A 571 -26.91 -15.98 5.97
C ASN A 571 -26.04 -15.86 4.71
N ASN A 572 -26.11 -16.80 3.77
CA ASN A 572 -25.31 -16.73 2.54
C ASN A 572 -23.79 -16.56 2.78
N VAL A 573 -23.14 -17.58 3.33
CA VAL A 573 -21.70 -17.59 3.61
C VAL A 573 -21.03 -18.77 2.93
N SER A 574 -19.81 -18.61 2.41
CA SER A 574 -19.15 -19.64 1.59
C SER A 574 -18.84 -20.95 2.33
N TRP A 575 -18.79 -20.91 3.66
CA TRP A 575 -18.58 -22.11 4.50
C TRP A 575 -19.87 -22.87 4.83
N ALA A 576 -21.03 -22.38 4.39
CA ALA A 576 -22.32 -23.04 4.55
C ALA A 576 -22.83 -23.60 3.22
N ALA A 577 -23.59 -24.70 3.28
CA ALA A 577 -24.24 -25.25 2.10
C ALA A 577 -25.28 -24.25 1.55
N GLY A 578 -25.34 -24.13 0.22
CA GLY A 578 -26.28 -23.22 -0.44
C GLY A 578 -25.84 -21.76 -0.50
N PHE A 579 -24.53 -21.49 -0.37
CA PHE A 579 -23.97 -20.18 -0.73
C PHE A 579 -24.39 -19.78 -2.16
N ASP A 580 -24.92 -18.56 -2.28
CA ASP A 580 -25.40 -17.94 -3.50
C ASP A 580 -24.54 -16.72 -3.81
N ALA A 581 -23.60 -16.90 -4.74
CA ALA A 581 -22.73 -15.84 -5.21
C ALA A 581 -23.51 -14.68 -5.86
N SER A 582 -24.75 -14.89 -6.34
CA SER A 582 -25.56 -13.82 -6.94
C SER A 582 -26.13 -12.83 -5.92
N ALA A 583 -26.17 -13.20 -4.64
CA ALA A 583 -26.53 -12.30 -3.54
C ALA A 583 -25.34 -11.45 -3.04
N MET A 584 -24.12 -11.72 -3.52
CA MET A 584 -22.95 -10.87 -3.30
C MET A 584 -23.00 -9.64 -4.22
N GLN A 585 -22.67 -8.47 -3.68
CA GLN A 585 -22.59 -7.21 -4.40
C GLN A 585 -21.15 -6.86 -4.74
N TYR A 586 -20.46 -7.75 -5.48
CA TYR A 586 -19.01 -7.66 -5.74
C TYR A 586 -18.53 -6.28 -6.21
N ALA A 587 -19.30 -5.60 -7.06
CA ALA A 587 -18.95 -4.28 -7.59
C ALA A 587 -18.91 -3.17 -6.51
N GLY A 588 -19.58 -3.37 -5.37
CA GLY A 588 -19.56 -2.46 -4.23
C GLY A 588 -18.57 -2.85 -3.13
N ILE A 589 -17.99 -4.06 -3.18
CA ILE A 589 -17.03 -4.54 -2.18
C ILE A 589 -15.64 -3.95 -2.49
N GLY A 590 -15.01 -3.32 -1.50
CA GLY A 590 -13.80 -2.52 -1.69
C GLY A 590 -14.11 -1.03 -1.79
N VAL A 591 -13.13 -0.27 -2.29
CA VAL A 591 -13.28 1.18 -2.48
C VAL A 591 -14.21 1.51 -3.66
N ASP A 592 -14.96 2.61 -3.53
CA ASP A 592 -15.90 3.08 -4.53
C ASP A 592 -15.29 4.12 -5.50
N SER A 593 -16.12 4.60 -6.44
CA SER A 593 -15.71 5.53 -7.50
C SER A 593 -15.23 6.91 -7.02
N SER A 594 -15.48 7.27 -5.77
CA SER A 594 -15.10 8.55 -5.18
C SER A 594 -13.71 8.55 -4.54
N PHE A 595 -13.05 7.38 -4.44
CA PHE A 595 -11.73 7.27 -3.86
C PHE A 595 -10.67 8.06 -4.66
N PRO A 596 -9.90 8.97 -4.03
CA PRO A 596 -9.13 10.00 -4.76
C PRO A 596 -7.73 9.54 -5.23
N TYR A 597 -7.30 8.31 -4.92
CA TYR A 597 -5.96 7.80 -5.27
C TYR A 597 -6.03 6.66 -6.30
N PRO A 598 -6.19 6.97 -7.60
CA PRO A 598 -6.25 5.96 -8.65
C PRO A 598 -4.90 5.23 -8.76
N GLY A 599 -4.88 3.96 -8.39
CA GLY A 599 -3.68 3.10 -8.43
C GLY A 599 -3.09 2.72 -7.07
N ALA A 600 -3.72 3.09 -5.95
CA ALA A 600 -3.44 2.48 -4.65
C ALA A 600 -4.00 1.03 -4.56
N ALA A 601 -5.01 0.70 -5.37
CA ALA A 601 -5.47 -0.67 -5.58
C ALA A 601 -4.80 -1.24 -6.85
N ASN A 602 -3.94 -2.25 -6.70
CA ASN A 602 -3.37 -2.99 -7.83
C ASN A 602 -4.37 -4.06 -8.31
N PHE A 603 -4.55 -4.21 -9.62
CA PHE A 603 -5.22 -5.38 -10.20
C PHE A 603 -4.20 -6.24 -10.93
N THR A 604 -3.96 -7.44 -10.39
CA THR A 604 -3.22 -8.52 -11.03
C THR A 604 -4.08 -9.80 -10.98
N GLY A 605 -3.95 -10.67 -11.98
CA GLY A 605 -4.71 -11.92 -12.05
C GLY A 605 -3.91 -13.07 -12.62
N GLY A 606 -3.20 -13.83 -11.77
CA GLY A 606 -2.41 -15.01 -12.18
C GLY A 606 -3.03 -16.35 -11.81
N PHE A 607 -4.37 -16.40 -11.62
CA PHE A 607 -5.28 -17.54 -11.32
C PHE A 607 -4.83 -18.67 -10.37
N THR A 608 -3.70 -18.51 -9.71
CA THR A 608 -3.14 -19.40 -8.68
C THR A 608 -4.10 -19.53 -7.49
N ASN A 609 -4.93 -18.50 -7.31
CA ASN A 609 -5.95 -18.39 -6.27
C ASN A 609 -7.37 -18.63 -6.81
N GLY A 610 -7.51 -19.30 -7.95
CA GLY A 610 -8.81 -19.59 -8.56
C GLY A 610 -9.39 -18.38 -9.33
N LEU A 611 -10.72 -18.36 -9.45
CA LEU A 611 -11.47 -17.29 -10.13
C LEU A 611 -11.92 -16.17 -9.19
N ALA A 612 -11.38 -16.14 -7.97
CA ALA A 612 -11.40 -15.07 -6.98
C ALA A 612 -11.86 -13.66 -7.41
N ASN A 613 -11.07 -13.04 -8.28
CA ASN A 613 -11.22 -11.65 -8.72
C ASN A 613 -12.13 -11.53 -9.95
N TRP A 614 -12.84 -12.61 -10.27
CA TRP A 614 -13.59 -12.80 -11.50
C TRP A 614 -14.99 -13.36 -11.20
N SER A 615 -15.99 -12.71 -11.78
CA SER A 615 -17.37 -13.20 -11.83
C SER A 615 -17.55 -14.16 -12.99
N THR A 616 -18.36 -15.20 -12.82
CA THR A 616 -18.76 -16.10 -13.91
C THR A 616 -19.83 -15.42 -14.75
N GLY A 617 -19.55 -15.20 -16.03
CA GLY A 617 -20.52 -14.69 -16.99
C GLY A 617 -21.33 -15.80 -17.67
N LYS A 618 -20.68 -16.89 -18.09
CA LYS A 618 -21.31 -18.05 -18.75
C LYS A 618 -20.64 -19.36 -18.36
N GLY A 619 -21.39 -20.46 -18.48
CA GLY A 619 -20.88 -21.81 -18.31
C GLY A 619 -20.54 -22.16 -16.86
N THR A 620 -19.58 -23.07 -16.69
CA THR A 620 -19.01 -23.44 -15.38
C THR A 620 -17.49 -23.31 -15.45
N PRO A 621 -16.96 -22.07 -15.43
CA PRO A 621 -15.54 -21.79 -15.52
C PRO A 621 -14.77 -22.42 -14.36
N GLY A 622 -13.55 -22.90 -14.61
CA GLY A 622 -12.68 -23.48 -13.59
C GLY A 622 -11.22 -23.17 -13.86
N THR A 623 -10.35 -23.40 -12.89
CA THR A 623 -8.90 -23.26 -13.06
C THR A 623 -8.23 -24.62 -13.28
N SER A 624 -7.01 -24.60 -13.82
CA SER A 624 -6.18 -25.80 -14.01
C SER A 624 -4.74 -25.51 -13.64
N SER A 625 -4.11 -26.46 -12.96
CA SER A 625 -2.66 -26.47 -12.69
C SER A 625 -1.85 -27.24 -13.74
N THR A 626 -2.50 -27.75 -14.81
CA THR A 626 -1.84 -28.60 -15.82
C THR A 626 -1.09 -27.78 -16.86
N VAL A 627 -1.62 -26.61 -17.19
CA VAL A 627 -1.03 -25.66 -18.14
C VAL A 627 -1.03 -24.32 -17.40
N THR A 628 0.16 -23.85 -17.02
CA THR A 628 0.38 -22.59 -16.29
C THR A 628 1.43 -21.76 -16.98
N HIS A 629 1.36 -20.43 -16.82
CA HIS A 629 2.41 -19.51 -17.29
C HIS A 629 3.25 -19.04 -16.10
N GLY A 630 2.64 -18.24 -15.22
CA GLY A 630 3.15 -17.85 -13.91
C GLY A 630 2.36 -18.52 -12.78
N GLY A 631 2.98 -18.71 -11.62
CA GLY A 631 2.29 -19.30 -10.45
C GLY A 631 1.81 -20.75 -10.64
N GLY A 632 0.75 -21.12 -9.92
CA GLY A 632 0.30 -22.51 -9.73
C GLY A 632 -0.99 -22.93 -10.45
N SER A 633 -1.72 -22.02 -11.10
CA SER A 633 -2.95 -22.34 -11.85
C SER A 633 -3.31 -21.25 -12.86
N SER A 634 -3.90 -21.64 -13.99
CA SER A 634 -4.50 -20.75 -15.01
C SER A 634 -6.02 -20.88 -15.05
N PHE A 635 -6.74 -19.88 -15.57
CA PHE A 635 -8.15 -20.07 -15.93
C PHE A 635 -8.24 -21.04 -17.11
N ALA A 636 -8.91 -22.17 -16.91
CA ALA A 636 -9.15 -23.19 -17.93
C ALA A 636 -10.55 -23.04 -18.50
N GLN A 637 -10.64 -22.38 -19.64
CA GLN A 637 -11.85 -22.33 -20.42
C GLN A 637 -12.13 -23.72 -20.98
N SER A 638 -13.29 -24.31 -20.63
CA SER A 638 -13.70 -25.62 -21.13
C SER A 638 -15.20 -25.67 -21.41
N GLY A 639 -15.56 -26.39 -22.49
CA GLY A 639 -16.95 -26.51 -22.96
C GLY A 639 -17.39 -25.39 -23.90
N ASP A 640 -18.60 -25.54 -24.44
CA ASP A 640 -19.20 -24.73 -25.52
C ASP A 640 -19.74 -23.34 -25.08
N THR A 641 -19.51 -22.96 -23.82
CA THR A 641 -19.64 -21.59 -23.30
C THR A 641 -18.98 -21.57 -21.94
N SER A 642 -18.02 -20.69 -21.71
CA SER A 642 -17.32 -20.56 -20.43
C SER A 642 -16.64 -19.20 -20.37
N VAL A 643 -17.23 -18.25 -19.63
CA VAL A 643 -16.76 -16.85 -19.56
C VAL A 643 -16.59 -16.42 -18.13
N ILE A 644 -15.47 -15.77 -17.84
CA ILE A 644 -15.23 -15.04 -16.60
C ILE A 644 -15.03 -13.55 -16.91
N HIS A 645 -15.34 -12.69 -15.95
CA HIS A 645 -15.14 -11.26 -16.12
C HIS A 645 -14.84 -10.54 -14.81
N THR A 646 -14.18 -9.40 -14.91
CA THR A 646 -13.92 -8.48 -13.80
C THR A 646 -14.19 -7.05 -14.26
N GLY A 647 -14.62 -6.20 -13.34
CA GLY A 647 -15.01 -4.82 -13.61
C GLY A 647 -14.17 -3.85 -12.79
N PHE A 648 -13.93 -2.68 -13.35
CA PHE A 648 -13.30 -1.54 -12.71
C PHE A 648 -14.35 -0.48 -12.45
N VAL A 649 -14.30 0.09 -11.25
CA VAL A 649 -15.28 1.08 -10.79
C VAL A 649 -15.19 2.40 -11.60
N GLN A 650 -14.04 2.68 -12.23
CA GLN A 650 -13.86 3.77 -13.17
C GLN A 650 -13.25 3.27 -14.49
N ALA A 651 -13.62 3.88 -15.60
CA ALA A 651 -13.00 3.62 -16.89
C ALA A 651 -11.50 3.97 -16.88
N GLN A 652 -10.68 3.06 -17.40
CA GLN A 652 -9.23 3.08 -17.40
C GLN A 652 -8.70 3.40 -18.80
N ARG A 653 -7.64 4.21 -18.86
CA ARG A 653 -6.84 4.48 -20.08
C ARG A 653 -5.45 3.91 -19.92
N LYS A 654 -5.41 2.60 -19.74
CA LYS A 654 -4.22 1.83 -19.37
C LYS A 654 -3.97 0.74 -20.42
N ARG A 655 -2.79 0.12 -20.37
CA ARG A 655 -2.46 -1.07 -21.16
C ARG A 655 -2.84 -2.30 -20.36
N VAL A 656 -3.62 -3.19 -20.95
CA VAL A 656 -3.94 -4.51 -20.40
C VAL A 656 -3.13 -5.55 -21.13
N SER A 657 -2.48 -6.45 -20.38
CA SER A 657 -1.85 -7.66 -20.91
C SER A 657 -2.53 -8.89 -20.33
N VAL A 658 -2.71 -9.92 -21.15
CA VAL A 658 -3.32 -11.20 -20.83
C VAL A 658 -2.52 -12.31 -21.52
N TRP A 659 -2.06 -13.31 -20.80
CA TRP A 659 -1.45 -14.51 -21.40
C TRP A 659 -2.52 -15.53 -21.76
N PHE A 660 -2.42 -16.10 -22.96
CA PHE A 660 -3.34 -17.07 -23.56
C PHE A 660 -2.58 -18.28 -24.08
N HIS A 661 -2.96 -19.48 -23.67
CA HIS A 661 -2.39 -20.73 -24.19
C HIS A 661 -3.30 -21.36 -25.23
N ASP A 662 -2.80 -21.50 -26.46
CA ASP A 662 -3.46 -22.22 -27.55
C ASP A 662 -2.93 -23.66 -27.68
N ASP A 663 -3.79 -24.57 -28.12
CA ASP A 663 -3.41 -25.89 -28.62
C ASP A 663 -4.00 -26.09 -30.01
N THR A 664 -3.15 -25.87 -31.01
CA THR A 664 -3.51 -25.94 -32.43
C THR A 664 -3.86 -27.34 -32.94
N SER A 665 -3.67 -28.38 -32.12
CA SER A 665 -4.19 -29.71 -32.45
C SER A 665 -5.73 -29.78 -32.39
N GLN A 666 -6.36 -28.83 -31.71
CA GLN A 666 -7.81 -28.72 -31.61
C GLN A 666 -8.40 -28.11 -32.89
N SER A 667 -9.20 -28.90 -33.61
CA SER A 667 -9.85 -28.48 -34.86
C SER A 667 -11.04 -27.54 -34.67
N SER A 668 -11.47 -27.31 -33.42
CA SER A 668 -12.61 -26.45 -33.06
C SER A 668 -12.33 -25.77 -31.72
N LEU A 669 -12.14 -24.46 -31.74
CA LEU A 669 -11.89 -23.62 -30.58
C LEU A 669 -12.45 -22.22 -30.82
N ASP A 670 -13.27 -21.73 -29.89
CA ASP A 670 -13.70 -20.35 -29.79
C ASP A 670 -13.32 -19.84 -28.39
N ALA A 671 -12.38 -18.89 -28.31
CA ALA A 671 -11.82 -18.41 -27.05
C ALA A 671 -11.31 -16.98 -27.23
N MET A 672 -11.83 -16.01 -26.46
CA MET A 672 -11.45 -14.60 -26.60
C MET A 672 -11.18 -13.91 -25.25
N ALA A 673 -10.23 -12.98 -25.25
CA ALA A 673 -10.10 -11.93 -24.25
C ALA A 673 -10.78 -10.68 -24.77
N ARG A 674 -11.67 -10.08 -23.98
CA ARG A 674 -12.36 -8.83 -24.24
C ARG A 674 -11.94 -7.81 -23.19
N VAL A 675 -11.55 -6.62 -23.64
CA VAL A 675 -11.21 -5.48 -22.78
C VAL A 675 -11.91 -4.28 -23.36
N ASP A 676 -13.00 -3.82 -22.75
CA ASP A 676 -13.88 -2.80 -23.33
C ASP A 676 -14.61 -2.02 -22.23
N LYS A 677 -15.33 -0.97 -22.63
CA LYS A 677 -16.33 -0.30 -21.80
C LYS A 677 -17.71 -0.91 -22.05
N ASP A 678 -18.69 -0.63 -21.20
CA ASP A 678 -20.09 -1.08 -21.31
C ASP A 678 -20.40 -2.48 -20.72
N GLY A 679 -19.67 -2.86 -19.67
CA GLY A 679 -19.90 -4.14 -18.96
C GLY A 679 -19.38 -5.35 -19.73
N TRP A 680 -19.47 -6.55 -19.15
CA TRP A 680 -18.72 -7.72 -19.65
C TRP A 680 -19.27 -8.40 -20.92
N ASP A 681 -20.57 -8.25 -21.23
CA ASP A 681 -21.26 -8.79 -22.43
C ASP A 681 -21.96 -7.69 -23.24
N GLY A 682 -21.41 -6.46 -23.20
CA GLY A 682 -21.94 -5.31 -23.93
C GLY A 682 -21.87 -5.49 -25.46
N PRO A 683 -22.63 -4.70 -26.25
CA PRO A 683 -22.67 -4.82 -27.71
C PRO A 683 -21.40 -4.27 -28.39
N GLU A 684 -20.65 -3.40 -27.71
CA GLU A 684 -19.32 -2.96 -28.15
C GLU A 684 -18.26 -3.97 -27.69
N TRP A 685 -17.42 -4.43 -28.62
CA TRP A 685 -16.38 -5.44 -28.37
C TRP A 685 -15.04 -4.98 -28.89
N ARG A 686 -14.01 -5.06 -28.06
CA ARG A 686 -12.60 -5.02 -28.39
C ARG A 686 -12.01 -6.28 -27.80
N ALA A 687 -11.72 -7.24 -28.67
CA ALA A 687 -11.33 -8.57 -28.24
C ALA A 687 -10.28 -9.19 -29.15
N LEU A 688 -9.45 -10.06 -28.57
CA LEU A 688 -8.43 -10.88 -29.22
C LEU A 688 -8.64 -12.34 -28.85
N GLY A 689 -8.31 -13.27 -29.74
CA GLY A 689 -8.45 -14.69 -29.44
C GLY A 689 -8.41 -15.62 -30.64
N VAL A 690 -9.03 -16.78 -30.48
CA VAL A 690 -9.23 -17.79 -31.52
C VAL A 690 -10.72 -17.90 -31.82
N ARG A 691 -11.05 -17.99 -33.10
CA ARG A 691 -12.38 -18.39 -33.55
C ARG A 691 -12.28 -19.24 -34.81
N THR A 692 -12.29 -20.55 -34.63
CA THR A 692 -12.00 -21.52 -35.72
C THR A 692 -12.99 -21.44 -36.89
N ALA A 693 -14.24 -21.04 -36.63
CA ALA A 693 -15.23 -20.77 -37.67
C ALA A 693 -14.86 -19.58 -38.58
N THR A 694 -14.11 -18.60 -38.07
CA THR A 694 -13.61 -17.46 -38.84
C THR A 694 -12.30 -17.82 -39.55
N SER A 695 -11.38 -18.47 -38.85
CA SER A 695 -10.13 -18.99 -39.40
C SER A 695 -9.60 -20.16 -38.59
N ALA A 696 -9.25 -21.26 -39.25
CA ALA A 696 -8.68 -22.43 -38.60
C ALA A 696 -7.20 -22.23 -38.19
N ASP A 697 -6.46 -21.37 -38.90
CA ASP A 697 -5.00 -21.24 -38.78
C ASP A 697 -4.53 -19.86 -38.30
N LYS A 698 -5.44 -18.89 -38.10
CA LYS A 698 -5.11 -17.54 -37.64
C LYS A 698 -5.80 -17.18 -36.32
N TYR A 699 -5.13 -16.41 -35.48
CA TYR A 699 -5.79 -15.68 -34.40
C TYR A 699 -6.74 -14.65 -35.00
N VAL A 700 -7.74 -14.21 -34.23
CA VAL A 700 -8.76 -13.25 -34.64
C VAL A 700 -8.79 -12.05 -33.69
N TYR A 701 -9.28 -10.93 -34.18
CA TYR A 701 -9.74 -9.83 -33.34
C TYR A 701 -11.21 -9.55 -33.61
N ARG A 702 -11.90 -8.93 -32.65
CA ARG A 702 -13.30 -8.52 -32.80
C ARG A 702 -13.44 -7.02 -32.53
N SER A 703 -14.17 -6.35 -33.41
CA SER A 703 -14.59 -4.95 -33.27
C SER A 703 -16.11 -4.86 -33.43
N GLY A 704 -16.81 -4.59 -32.32
CA GLY A 704 -18.27 -4.65 -32.27
C GLY A 704 -18.80 -6.04 -32.67
N ALA A 705 -19.70 -6.09 -33.65
CA ALA A 705 -20.27 -7.36 -34.13
C ALA A 705 -19.35 -8.17 -35.07
N THR A 706 -18.22 -7.62 -35.51
CA THR A 706 -17.41 -8.22 -36.58
C THR A 706 -16.15 -8.87 -36.04
N THR A 707 -15.99 -10.17 -36.29
CA THR A 707 -14.74 -10.93 -36.02
C THR A 707 -13.93 -11.04 -37.31
N THR A 708 -12.64 -10.74 -37.25
CA THR A 708 -11.74 -10.70 -38.41
C THR A 708 -10.48 -11.53 -38.13
N ALA A 709 -10.07 -12.36 -39.10
CA ALA A 709 -8.79 -13.07 -39.04
C ALA A 709 -7.62 -12.08 -39.08
N THR A 710 -6.69 -12.24 -38.15
CA THR A 710 -5.46 -11.45 -38.08
C THR A 710 -4.42 -12.00 -39.06
N SER A 711 -3.30 -11.29 -39.20
CA SER A 711 -2.14 -11.83 -39.91
C SER A 711 -1.35 -12.90 -39.13
N VAL A 712 -1.60 -13.06 -37.83
CA VAL A 712 -0.83 -13.91 -36.91
C VAL A 712 -1.30 -15.35 -37.00
N THR A 713 -0.39 -16.25 -37.35
CA THR A 713 -0.67 -17.70 -37.39
C THR A 713 -0.78 -18.26 -35.99
N ARG A 714 -1.76 -19.14 -35.76
CA ARG A 714 -1.89 -19.88 -34.51
C ARG A 714 -0.71 -20.83 -34.34
N THR A 715 -0.19 -20.93 -33.13
CA THR A 715 0.82 -21.92 -32.74
C THR A 715 0.47 -22.48 -31.37
N THR A 716 0.85 -23.73 -31.09
CA THR A 716 0.65 -24.30 -29.75
C THR A 716 1.62 -23.65 -28.76
N GLY A 717 1.13 -23.19 -27.62
CA GLY A 717 1.91 -22.54 -26.57
C GLY A 717 1.26 -21.28 -26.02
N TRP A 718 2.01 -20.57 -25.17
CA TRP A 718 1.62 -19.29 -24.56
C TRP A 718 1.84 -18.11 -25.49
N HIS A 719 0.87 -17.21 -25.50
CA HIS A 719 0.82 -16.00 -26.32
C HIS A 719 0.33 -14.82 -25.50
N GLU A 720 0.86 -13.63 -25.74
CA GLU A 720 0.44 -12.42 -25.02
C GLU A 720 -0.57 -11.64 -25.87
N PHE A 721 -1.77 -11.42 -25.33
CA PHE A 721 -2.74 -10.49 -25.90
C PHE A 721 -2.66 -9.15 -25.17
N THR A 722 -2.47 -8.08 -25.93
CA THR A 722 -2.37 -6.73 -25.38
C THR A 722 -3.48 -5.83 -25.94
N PHE A 723 -4.04 -5.03 -25.04
CA PHE A 723 -5.00 -3.97 -25.33
C PHE A 723 -4.42 -2.65 -24.83
N ASP A 724 -4.06 -1.75 -25.74
CA ASP A 724 -3.46 -0.47 -25.37
C ASP A 724 -4.44 0.69 -25.58
N TYR A 725 -5.00 1.17 -24.47
CA TYR A 725 -5.88 2.35 -24.44
C TYR A 725 -5.13 3.65 -24.09
N THR A 726 -3.80 3.61 -23.95
CA THR A 726 -3.03 4.75 -23.41
C THR A 726 -3.01 5.96 -24.34
N SER A 727 -3.28 5.77 -25.64
CA SER A 727 -3.44 6.87 -26.61
C SER A 727 -4.62 7.79 -26.30
N GLY A 728 -5.64 7.29 -25.59
CA GLY A 728 -6.89 8.00 -25.30
C GLY A 728 -7.75 8.32 -26.53
N THR A 729 -7.41 7.81 -27.71
CA THR A 729 -8.12 8.06 -28.99
C THR A 729 -8.70 6.80 -29.63
N GLY A 730 -8.30 5.63 -29.15
CA GLY A 730 -8.74 4.32 -29.60
C GLY A 730 -8.07 3.22 -28.77
N VAL A 731 -8.16 1.98 -29.25
CA VAL A 731 -7.38 0.86 -28.72
C VAL A 731 -6.52 0.26 -29.81
N ASP A 732 -5.25 0.05 -29.49
CA ASP A 732 -4.37 -0.78 -30.30
C ASP A 732 -4.34 -2.19 -29.74
N LEU A 733 -4.56 -3.17 -30.62
CA LEU A 733 -4.66 -4.58 -30.27
C LEU A 733 -3.42 -5.32 -30.77
N PHE A 734 -2.74 -6.04 -29.87
CA PHE A 734 -1.53 -6.76 -30.21
C PHE A 734 -1.58 -8.24 -29.81
N ILE A 735 -0.94 -9.11 -30.59
CA ILE A 735 -0.71 -10.54 -30.28
C ILE A 735 0.78 -10.82 -30.35
N ASP A 736 1.37 -11.26 -29.24
CA ASP A 736 2.82 -11.41 -29.03
C ASP A 736 3.58 -10.13 -29.36
N GLY A 737 2.99 -9.00 -28.95
CA GLY A 737 3.41 -7.65 -29.33
C GLY A 737 2.96 -7.20 -30.72
N ARG A 738 2.43 -8.08 -31.61
CA ARG A 738 2.11 -7.73 -33.01
C ARG A 738 0.84 -6.94 -33.17
N LEU A 739 0.94 -5.70 -33.66
CA LEU A 739 -0.25 -4.90 -33.94
C LEU A 739 -1.10 -5.62 -34.99
N VAL A 740 -2.29 -6.04 -34.60
CA VAL A 740 -3.24 -6.74 -35.47
C VAL A 740 -4.42 -5.86 -35.88
N ALA A 741 -4.76 -4.86 -35.07
CA ALA A 741 -5.81 -3.89 -35.37
C ALA A 741 -5.73 -2.65 -34.48
N SER A 742 -6.26 -1.53 -34.98
CA SER A 742 -6.47 -0.28 -34.22
C SER A 742 -7.93 0.16 -34.28
N PRO A 743 -8.88 -0.57 -33.68
CA PRO A 743 -10.30 -0.20 -33.75
C PRO A 743 -10.59 1.16 -33.13
N THR A 744 -11.35 2.01 -33.84
CA THR A 744 -11.78 3.34 -33.37
C THR A 744 -13.11 3.27 -32.62
N GLY A 745 -13.47 4.31 -31.86
CA GLY A 745 -14.80 4.46 -31.22
C GLY A 745 -14.88 4.09 -29.73
N VAL A 746 -13.86 3.44 -29.16
CA VAL A 746 -13.72 3.20 -27.71
C VAL A 746 -12.33 3.65 -27.29
N THR A 747 -12.25 4.50 -26.26
CA THR A 747 -11.00 5.18 -25.84
C THR A 747 -10.54 4.80 -24.43
N GLU A 748 -11.30 3.94 -23.74
CA GLU A 748 -11.10 3.53 -22.36
C GLU A 748 -11.86 2.21 -22.12
N PHE A 749 -11.52 1.48 -21.05
CA PHE A 749 -12.17 0.24 -20.68
C PHE A 749 -12.57 0.25 -19.20
N ASP A 750 -13.69 -0.39 -18.85
CA ASP A 750 -14.13 -0.55 -17.46
C ASP A 750 -14.26 -2.03 -17.07
N GLY A 751 -13.84 -2.95 -17.94
CA GLY A 751 -13.83 -4.38 -17.59
C GLY A 751 -12.93 -5.22 -18.49
N ILE A 752 -12.57 -6.40 -17.98
CA ILE A 752 -11.86 -7.46 -18.70
C ILE A 752 -12.73 -8.72 -18.60
N ALA A 753 -12.91 -9.44 -19.70
CA ALA A 753 -13.62 -10.71 -19.74
C ALA A 753 -12.88 -11.72 -20.62
N LEU A 754 -12.81 -12.98 -20.20
CA LEU A 754 -12.05 -14.03 -20.85
C LEU A 754 -12.97 -15.25 -21.04
N GLY A 755 -12.95 -15.90 -22.20
CA GLY A 755 -13.74 -17.12 -22.37
C GLY A 755 -14.30 -17.41 -23.76
N ASP A 756 -15.29 -18.31 -23.77
CA ASP A 756 -16.15 -18.65 -24.90
C ASP A 756 -17.58 -18.16 -24.68
N TRP A 757 -18.07 -17.30 -25.56
CA TRP A 757 -19.40 -16.72 -25.48
C TRP A 757 -20.49 -17.47 -26.27
N TRP A 758 -20.14 -18.42 -27.13
CA TRP A 758 -21.03 -18.93 -28.18
C TRP A 758 -21.35 -20.42 -28.02
N ALA A 759 -22.63 -20.74 -27.88
CA ALA A 759 -23.11 -22.12 -27.94
C ALA A 759 -23.20 -22.62 -29.39
N ASP A 760 -22.07 -22.76 -30.07
CA ASP A 760 -21.96 -23.14 -31.49
C ASP A 760 -21.27 -24.50 -31.73
N SER A 761 -21.15 -25.30 -30.68
CA SER A 761 -20.49 -26.61 -30.60
C SER A 761 -18.94 -26.58 -30.65
N ALA A 762 -18.31 -25.40 -30.58
CA ALA A 762 -16.85 -25.24 -30.51
C ALA A 762 -16.28 -25.40 -29.09
N ALA A 763 -16.40 -26.60 -28.52
CA ALA A 763 -16.02 -26.90 -27.13
C ALA A 763 -14.51 -27.12 -26.87
N GLY A 764 -13.64 -26.43 -27.60
CA GLY A 764 -12.19 -26.50 -27.40
C GLY A 764 -11.75 -25.91 -26.05
N THR A 765 -10.63 -26.39 -25.53
CA THR A 765 -10.05 -25.92 -24.26
C THR A 765 -8.95 -24.89 -24.52
N ALA A 766 -8.96 -23.79 -23.78
CA ALA A 766 -7.87 -22.82 -23.75
C ALA A 766 -7.55 -22.39 -22.32
N TYR A 767 -6.34 -21.84 -22.11
CA TYR A 767 -5.91 -21.38 -20.79
C TYR A 767 -5.55 -19.91 -20.81
N TRP A 768 -5.83 -19.20 -19.71
CA TRP A 768 -5.54 -17.78 -19.57
C TRP A 768 -4.78 -17.52 -18.26
N ASP A 769 -3.80 -16.61 -18.29
CA ASP A 769 -2.95 -16.34 -17.13
C ASP A 769 -2.35 -14.92 -17.09
N ASP A 770 -1.75 -14.57 -15.95
CA ASP A 770 -0.91 -13.38 -15.72
C ASP A 770 -1.47 -12.05 -16.27
N ILE A 771 -2.71 -11.71 -15.87
CA ILE A 771 -3.33 -10.44 -16.26
C ILE A 771 -2.69 -9.28 -15.50
N SER A 772 -2.31 -8.24 -16.23
CA SER A 772 -1.79 -7.00 -15.67
C SER A 772 -2.38 -5.75 -16.30
N VAL A 773 -2.46 -4.66 -15.52
CA VAL A 773 -2.96 -3.35 -15.95
C VAL A 773 -1.90 -2.28 -15.64
N ALA A 774 -1.18 -1.82 -16.66
CA ALA A 774 -0.07 -0.85 -16.54
C ALA A 774 -0.41 0.51 -17.17
N SER A 775 0.23 1.60 -16.73
CA SER A 775 -0.07 2.94 -17.26
C SER A 775 0.67 3.29 -18.57
N PHE A 776 1.72 2.57 -18.95
CA PHE A 776 2.38 2.60 -20.27
C PHE A 776 3.36 1.42 -20.45
N ALA A 777 3.49 0.83 -21.64
CA ALA A 777 4.61 -0.08 -21.98
C ALA A 777 4.92 -0.14 -23.49
N GLN A 778 6.19 -0.36 -23.87
CA GLN A 778 6.67 -0.52 -25.26
C GLN A 778 7.83 -1.53 -25.32
N ASP A 779 7.70 -2.57 -26.14
CA ASP A 779 8.67 -3.67 -26.32
C ASP A 779 9.34 -3.69 -27.70
N PHE A 780 8.98 -2.77 -28.61
CA PHE A 780 9.54 -2.62 -29.97
C PHE A 780 9.45 -3.82 -30.92
N GLU A 781 8.93 -4.95 -30.46
CA GLU A 781 8.77 -6.19 -31.23
C GLU A 781 8.02 -5.95 -32.56
N HIS A 782 7.18 -4.90 -32.62
CA HIS A 782 6.29 -4.66 -33.76
C HIS A 782 6.18 -3.20 -34.18
N GLY A 783 7.28 -2.46 -34.07
CA GLY A 783 7.34 -1.07 -34.46
C GLY A 783 7.60 -0.15 -33.27
N LEU A 784 7.60 1.15 -33.54
CA LEU A 784 7.91 2.17 -32.53
C LEU A 784 6.75 2.48 -31.58
N GLY A 785 5.56 1.94 -31.82
CA GLY A 785 4.35 2.31 -31.06
C GLY A 785 4.11 3.82 -31.13
N THR A 786 3.96 4.48 -29.99
CA THR A 786 3.81 5.95 -29.90
C THR A 786 5.15 6.71 -29.98
N PHE A 787 6.28 6.01 -30.08
CA PHE A 787 7.56 6.67 -30.30
C PHE A 787 7.67 7.17 -31.75
N THR A 788 8.24 8.36 -31.90
CA THR A 788 8.52 9.00 -33.19
C THR A 788 9.97 9.42 -33.26
N ALA A 789 10.57 9.41 -34.45
CA ALA A 789 11.92 9.92 -34.66
C ALA A 789 11.97 11.42 -34.34
N ALA A 790 12.72 11.79 -33.30
CA ALA A 790 13.07 13.15 -32.96
C ALA A 790 14.37 13.59 -33.67
N LYS A 791 15.30 12.66 -33.90
CA LYS A 791 16.50 12.82 -34.72
C LYS A 791 16.78 11.53 -35.49
N GLY A 792 17.47 11.67 -36.62
CA GLY A 792 17.88 10.53 -37.44
C GLY A 792 16.71 9.72 -37.99
N THR A 793 17.02 8.47 -38.32
CA THR A 793 16.05 7.48 -38.77
C THR A 793 15.90 6.39 -37.72
N ALA A 794 14.67 6.23 -37.21
CA ALA A 794 14.42 5.21 -36.20
C ALA A 794 14.51 3.79 -36.78
N THR A 795 15.58 3.06 -36.41
CA THR A 795 15.85 1.71 -36.90
C THR A 795 15.53 0.65 -35.83
N LEU A 796 14.73 -0.35 -36.20
CA LEU A 796 14.51 -1.56 -35.37
C LEU A 796 15.37 -2.71 -35.88
N THR A 797 15.89 -3.53 -34.97
CA THR A 797 16.77 -4.65 -35.30
C THR A 797 16.34 -5.94 -34.65
N ALA A 798 16.68 -7.07 -35.27
CA ALA A 798 16.35 -8.42 -34.78
C ALA A 798 17.23 -8.88 -33.58
N ALA A 799 17.38 -8.02 -32.57
CA ALA A 799 18.14 -8.27 -31.36
C ALA A 799 17.42 -7.69 -30.13
N GLY A 800 16.27 -8.28 -29.79
CA GLY A 800 15.48 -7.93 -28.59
C GLY A 800 16.02 -8.55 -27.30
N ARG A 801 15.62 -7.97 -26.16
CA ARG A 801 15.84 -8.51 -24.83
C ARG A 801 14.79 -9.57 -24.50
N SER A 802 13.52 -9.26 -24.77
CA SER A 802 12.41 -10.19 -24.66
C SER A 802 11.70 -10.28 -26.00
N GLY A 803 12.12 -11.25 -26.82
CA GLY A 803 11.62 -11.40 -28.18
C GLY A 803 12.70 -11.14 -29.23
N ALA A 804 12.29 -10.71 -30.41
CA ALA A 804 13.13 -10.57 -31.58
C ALA A 804 13.60 -9.13 -31.83
N ALA A 805 12.91 -8.07 -31.41
CA ALA A 805 13.19 -6.71 -31.87
C ALA A 805 13.58 -5.70 -30.77
N SER A 806 14.43 -4.75 -31.12
CA SER A 806 14.78 -3.60 -30.28
C SER A 806 15.07 -2.37 -31.13
N TYR A 807 14.90 -1.17 -30.57
CA TYR A 807 15.33 0.06 -31.21
C TYR A 807 16.86 0.18 -31.14
N ARG A 808 17.53 0.25 -32.28
CA ARG A 808 18.98 0.40 -32.34
C ARG A 808 19.32 1.77 -32.90
N THR A 809 20.19 2.47 -32.21
CA THR A 809 20.78 3.69 -32.76
C THR A 809 21.84 3.35 -33.82
N ASP A 810 21.67 3.83 -35.05
CA ASP A 810 22.57 3.50 -36.17
C ASP A 810 23.09 4.69 -36.99
N GLU A 811 22.80 5.92 -36.54
CA GLU A 811 23.29 7.17 -37.10
C GLU A 811 23.98 8.04 -36.02
N ASP A 812 24.79 9.02 -36.45
CA ASP A 812 25.50 10.05 -35.63
C ASP A 812 24.56 11.14 -35.05
N THR A 813 23.30 10.75 -34.85
CA THR A 813 22.23 11.37 -34.06
C THR A 813 20.95 10.62 -34.40
N ASP A 814 20.51 9.77 -33.50
CA ASP A 814 19.36 8.92 -33.72
C ASP A 814 18.56 8.81 -32.43
N VAL A 815 17.41 9.49 -32.38
CA VAL A 815 16.61 9.61 -31.16
C VAL A 815 15.16 9.36 -31.48
N ILE A 816 14.53 8.47 -30.71
CA ILE A 816 13.07 8.33 -30.69
C ILE A 816 12.48 8.95 -29.42
N THR A 817 11.28 9.50 -29.52
CA THR A 817 10.58 10.14 -28.40
C THR A 817 9.10 9.78 -28.39
N THR A 818 8.55 9.60 -27.20
CA THR A 818 7.11 9.43 -26.96
C THR A 818 6.63 10.43 -25.92
N LYS A 819 5.41 10.94 -26.12
CA LYS A 819 4.69 11.78 -25.17
C LYS A 819 3.58 10.97 -24.51
N LEU A 820 3.62 10.88 -23.18
CA LEU A 820 2.61 10.18 -22.38
C LEU A 820 1.39 11.07 -22.13
N GLY A 821 0.22 10.44 -21.98
CA GLY A 821 -1.01 11.14 -21.59
C GLY A 821 -0.94 11.64 -20.14
N GLY A 822 -0.77 12.95 -19.95
CA GLY A 822 -0.70 13.60 -18.64
C GLY A 822 0.62 13.38 -17.89
N LYS A 823 0.76 14.05 -16.75
CA LYS A 823 1.96 13.98 -15.89
C LYS A 823 1.93 12.72 -15.01
N LYS A 824 3.08 12.07 -14.85
CA LYS A 824 3.26 10.79 -14.14
C LYS A 824 4.14 10.96 -12.91
N TYR A 825 3.68 10.43 -11.77
CA TYR A 825 4.41 10.34 -10.49
C TYR A 825 4.81 8.88 -10.22
N GLN A 826 5.27 8.22 -11.27
CA GLN A 826 5.38 6.76 -11.32
C GLN A 826 6.85 6.35 -11.51
N LEU A 827 7.11 5.05 -11.49
CA LEU A 827 8.38 4.49 -11.93
C LEU A 827 8.35 4.35 -13.46
N ALA A 828 9.39 4.82 -14.15
CA ALA A 828 9.66 4.44 -15.53
C ALA A 828 10.88 3.52 -15.57
N SER A 829 10.83 2.44 -16.37
CA SER A 829 11.97 1.55 -16.60
C SER A 829 12.22 1.34 -18.09
N VAL A 830 13.48 1.19 -18.48
CA VAL A 830 13.92 1.00 -19.87
C VAL A 830 15.05 -0.03 -19.94
N TRP A 831 14.85 -1.01 -20.83
CA TRP A 831 15.83 -1.85 -21.52
C TRP A 831 16.95 -1.13 -22.28
N PHE A 832 18.24 -1.38 -22.01
CA PHE A 832 19.27 -1.12 -23.02
C PHE A 832 20.39 -2.16 -23.06
N TYR A 833 20.96 -2.43 -24.24
CA TYR A 833 22.11 -3.31 -24.41
C TYR A 833 23.37 -2.47 -24.60
N ASP A 834 24.38 -2.72 -23.77
CA ASP A 834 25.71 -2.14 -23.90
C ASP A 834 26.71 -3.21 -24.36
N ASP A 835 27.63 -2.82 -25.24
CA ASP A 835 28.89 -3.54 -25.44
C ASP A 835 30.01 -2.73 -24.80
N ALA A 836 30.41 -3.12 -23.59
CA ALA A 836 31.40 -2.39 -22.81
C ALA A 836 32.78 -2.30 -23.48
N ALA A 837 33.05 -3.14 -24.51
CA ALA A 837 34.26 -3.04 -25.31
C ALA A 837 34.23 -1.85 -26.31
N ASP A 838 33.05 -1.37 -26.67
CA ASP A 838 32.89 -0.20 -27.54
C ASP A 838 33.15 1.07 -26.72
N THR A 839 34.16 1.84 -27.17
CA THR A 839 34.61 3.08 -26.52
C THR A 839 34.20 4.33 -27.30
N SER A 840 33.31 4.19 -28.29
CA SER A 840 32.83 5.26 -29.15
C SER A 840 31.34 5.62 -28.95
N VAL A 841 30.72 5.11 -27.88
CA VAL A 841 29.27 5.20 -27.66
C VAL A 841 28.87 6.48 -26.90
N GLN A 842 27.92 7.23 -27.44
CA GLN A 842 27.21 8.35 -26.79
C GLN A 842 25.68 8.23 -26.96
N SER A 843 25.04 7.28 -26.26
CA SER A 843 23.59 7.04 -26.35
C SER A 843 22.95 7.02 -24.97
N MET A 844 21.87 7.79 -24.78
CA MET A 844 21.19 7.93 -23.50
C MET A 844 19.67 7.95 -23.65
N ALA A 845 19.00 7.36 -22.67
CA ALA A 845 17.57 7.51 -22.44
C ALA A 845 17.31 8.73 -21.56
N ARG A 846 16.14 9.34 -21.76
CA ARG A 846 15.59 10.47 -21.03
C ARG A 846 14.19 10.12 -20.56
N VAL A 847 13.87 10.46 -19.32
CA VAL A 847 12.50 10.48 -18.79
C VAL A 847 12.32 11.82 -18.08
N ASP A 848 11.50 12.73 -18.62
CA ASP A 848 11.32 14.08 -18.06
C ASP A 848 10.05 14.79 -18.58
N GLU A 849 9.81 16.02 -18.12
CA GLU A 849 8.85 16.96 -18.69
C GLU A 849 9.38 17.68 -19.95
N GLY A 850 8.47 18.14 -20.81
CA GLY A 850 8.77 19.10 -21.87
C GLY A 850 9.42 18.50 -23.14
N PRO A 851 9.75 19.35 -24.15
CA PRO A 851 10.24 18.88 -25.44
C PRO A 851 11.63 18.22 -25.35
N SER A 852 11.92 17.29 -26.27
CA SER A 852 13.14 16.48 -26.32
C SER A 852 14.44 17.30 -26.40
N GLU A 853 14.40 18.54 -26.89
CA GLU A 853 15.60 19.33 -27.24
C GLU A 853 16.08 20.39 -26.22
N GLY A 854 15.55 20.42 -24.99
CA GLY A 854 16.04 21.32 -23.94
C GLY A 854 17.38 20.89 -23.32
N ALA A 855 18.09 21.77 -22.63
CA ALA A 855 19.25 21.37 -21.80
C ALA A 855 18.81 20.71 -20.47
N GLY A 856 17.59 20.97 -20.02
CA GLY A 856 17.08 20.69 -18.68
C GLY A 856 16.62 19.25 -18.39
N TRP A 857 17.20 18.20 -19.01
CA TRP A 857 16.64 16.84 -18.90
C TRP A 857 17.41 15.87 -18.01
N ARG A 858 16.69 14.87 -17.48
CA ARG A 858 17.22 13.73 -16.71
C ARG A 858 17.46 12.54 -17.61
N GLY A 859 18.70 12.10 -17.70
CA GLY A 859 19.09 11.00 -18.58
C GLY A 859 20.01 9.97 -17.95
N LEU A 860 19.97 8.75 -18.49
CA LEU A 860 20.83 7.62 -18.16
C LEU A 860 21.24 6.89 -19.45
N GLY A 861 22.48 6.40 -19.51
CA GLY A 861 22.96 5.56 -20.60
C GLY A 861 24.48 5.50 -20.67
N VAL A 862 25.02 5.44 -21.88
CA VAL A 862 26.46 5.32 -22.15
C VAL A 862 26.95 6.62 -22.81
N ASN A 863 28.02 7.21 -22.27
CA ASN A 863 28.72 8.29 -22.96
C ASN A 863 30.23 8.17 -22.69
N THR A 864 30.94 7.56 -23.64
CA THR A 864 32.37 7.20 -23.50
C THR A 864 33.30 8.41 -23.54
N SER A 865 32.84 9.54 -24.08
CA SER A 865 33.56 10.82 -23.97
C SER A 865 33.59 11.36 -22.54
N VAL A 866 32.63 10.95 -21.70
CA VAL A 866 32.57 11.28 -20.27
C VAL A 866 33.23 10.18 -19.43
N SER A 867 32.90 8.91 -19.66
CA SER A 867 33.60 7.75 -19.06
C SER A 867 33.55 6.54 -19.97
N ALA A 868 34.72 5.99 -20.29
CA ALA A 868 34.84 4.74 -21.04
C ALA A 868 34.47 3.50 -20.20
N THR A 869 34.52 3.60 -18.87
CA THR A 869 34.43 2.45 -17.95
C THR A 869 33.12 2.38 -17.15
N ASP A 870 32.37 3.48 -17.06
CA ASP A 870 31.17 3.59 -16.21
C ASP A 870 30.00 4.18 -16.99
N TYR A 871 28.78 3.79 -16.63
CA TYR A 871 27.58 4.41 -17.18
C TYR A 871 27.50 5.88 -16.82
N VAL A 872 26.75 6.66 -17.59
CA VAL A 872 26.68 8.12 -17.46
C VAL A 872 25.25 8.54 -17.17
N PHE A 873 25.10 9.54 -16.30
CA PHE A 873 23.82 10.22 -16.08
C PHE A 873 23.91 11.68 -16.46
N ARG A 874 22.76 12.28 -16.76
CA ARG A 874 22.64 13.68 -17.14
C ARG A 874 21.60 14.39 -16.28
N ILE A 875 21.94 15.56 -15.75
CA ILE A 875 21.02 16.46 -15.05
C ILE A 875 21.25 17.87 -15.56
N ASP A 876 20.18 18.52 -16.03
CA ASP A 876 20.15 19.94 -16.38
C ASP A 876 21.32 20.42 -17.27
N GLY A 877 21.73 19.58 -18.21
CA GLY A 877 22.71 19.90 -19.25
C GLY A 877 24.11 19.34 -18.97
N THR A 878 24.33 18.81 -17.78
CA THR A 878 25.62 18.27 -17.34
C THR A 878 25.59 16.75 -17.35
N SER A 879 26.48 16.12 -18.13
CA SER A 879 26.69 14.68 -18.13
C SER A 879 27.83 14.31 -17.17
N THR A 880 27.61 13.30 -16.33
CA THR A 880 28.52 12.90 -15.26
C THR A 880 28.66 11.38 -15.24
N ALA A 881 29.89 10.88 -15.10
CA ALA A 881 30.14 9.46 -14.90
C ALA A 881 29.47 8.98 -13.59
N SER A 882 28.78 7.85 -13.66
CA SER A 882 28.24 7.15 -12.49
C SER A 882 29.31 6.32 -11.80
N ALA A 883 28.93 5.64 -10.70
CA ALA A 883 29.74 4.62 -10.06
C ALA A 883 29.38 3.19 -10.53
N VAL A 884 28.48 3.05 -11.50
CA VAL A 884 28.04 1.75 -12.03
C VAL A 884 28.92 1.39 -13.23
N PRO A 885 29.76 0.34 -13.14
CA PRO A 885 30.64 -0.04 -14.22
C PRO A 885 29.86 -0.50 -15.45
N ARG A 886 30.39 -0.20 -16.64
CA ARG A 886 29.89 -0.77 -17.89
C ARG A 886 30.20 -2.26 -17.95
N THR A 887 29.23 -3.05 -18.36
CA THR A 887 29.39 -4.48 -18.65
C THR A 887 28.69 -4.81 -19.94
N THR A 888 29.21 -5.76 -20.71
CA THR A 888 28.54 -6.19 -21.93
C THR A 888 27.27 -6.98 -21.57
N GLY A 889 26.11 -6.52 -22.02
CA GLY A 889 24.82 -7.16 -21.75
C GLY A 889 23.63 -6.20 -21.74
N TRP A 890 22.47 -6.73 -21.34
CA TRP A 890 21.25 -5.96 -21.14
C TRP A 890 21.17 -5.39 -19.72
N HIS A 891 20.85 -4.10 -19.63
CA HIS A 891 20.81 -3.32 -18.41
C HIS A 891 19.49 -2.55 -18.30
N ARG A 892 18.98 -2.39 -17.08
CA ARG A 892 17.72 -1.68 -16.81
C ARG A 892 18.00 -0.30 -16.26
N ALA A 893 17.76 0.73 -17.05
CA ALA A 893 17.68 2.09 -16.55
C ALA A 893 16.29 2.36 -15.94
N THR A 894 16.22 3.09 -14.83
CA THR A 894 14.95 3.47 -14.20
C THR A 894 14.96 4.92 -13.72
N TRP A 895 13.77 5.52 -13.70
CA TRP A 895 13.49 6.86 -13.19
C TRP A 895 12.29 6.77 -12.25
N ASP A 896 12.55 6.89 -10.95
CA ASP A 896 11.53 6.79 -9.92
C ASP A 896 11.08 8.18 -9.46
N TYR A 897 9.87 8.56 -9.86
CA TYR A 897 9.21 9.82 -9.47
C TYR A 897 8.20 9.65 -8.32
N ARG A 898 8.04 8.43 -7.77
CA ARG A 898 7.00 8.12 -6.78
C ARG A 898 7.16 8.91 -5.47
N SER A 899 8.37 9.35 -5.16
CA SER A 899 8.65 10.22 -4.00
C SER A 899 7.94 11.59 -4.06
N GLY A 900 7.59 12.07 -5.27
CA GLY A 900 7.02 13.39 -5.50
C GLY A 900 7.96 14.58 -5.20
N ALA A 901 9.20 14.34 -4.76
CA ALA A 901 10.18 15.36 -4.39
C ALA A 901 11.26 15.58 -5.46
N GLY A 902 11.51 14.55 -6.28
CA GLY A 902 12.54 14.51 -7.31
C GLY A 902 12.45 13.18 -8.06
N VAL A 903 13.44 12.92 -8.91
CA VAL A 903 13.60 11.63 -9.59
C VAL A 903 14.86 10.93 -9.14
N THR A 904 14.71 9.69 -8.68
CA THR A 904 15.83 8.78 -8.44
C THR A 904 16.10 7.99 -9.71
N MET A 905 17.29 8.14 -10.27
CA MET A 905 17.74 7.43 -11.47
C MET A 905 18.62 6.24 -11.08
N SER A 906 18.35 5.04 -11.60
CA SER A 906 19.12 3.84 -11.28
C SER A 906 19.41 2.97 -12.51
N ILE A 907 20.53 2.23 -12.49
CA ILE A 907 20.86 1.19 -13.48
C ILE A 907 20.98 -0.14 -12.75
N ASP A 908 20.24 -1.15 -13.20
CA ASP A 908 20.14 -2.48 -12.57
C ASP A 908 19.79 -2.44 -11.08
N GLY A 909 18.95 -1.48 -10.69
CA GLY A 909 18.56 -1.24 -9.31
C GLY A 909 19.61 -0.50 -8.47
N GLN A 910 20.80 -0.22 -9.01
CA GLN A 910 21.81 0.61 -8.36
C GLN A 910 21.56 2.09 -8.67
N ALA A 911 21.16 2.88 -7.65
CA ALA A 911 20.91 4.30 -7.86
C ALA A 911 22.19 5.03 -8.30
N VAL A 912 22.06 5.71 -9.43
CA VAL A 912 23.11 6.49 -10.06
C VAL A 912 23.11 7.92 -9.53
N THR A 913 21.93 8.53 -9.40
CA THR A 913 21.77 9.90 -8.88
C THR A 913 20.31 10.20 -8.53
N THR A 914 20.05 11.29 -7.81
CA THR A 914 18.70 11.85 -7.64
C THR A 914 18.69 13.33 -8.02
N ALA A 915 17.76 13.72 -8.89
CA ALA A 915 17.58 15.11 -9.28
C ALA A 915 16.37 15.71 -8.55
N ALA A 916 16.63 16.67 -7.66
CA ALA A 916 15.58 17.40 -6.94
C ALA A 916 14.89 18.44 -7.85
N GLY A 917 13.61 18.72 -7.60
CA GLY A 917 12.88 19.82 -8.25
C GLY A 917 12.03 19.43 -9.46
N VAL A 918 12.28 18.28 -10.08
CA VAL A 918 11.39 17.69 -11.10
C VAL A 918 10.71 16.46 -10.53
N ARG A 919 9.39 16.54 -10.41
CA ARG A 919 8.57 15.69 -9.54
C ARG A 919 7.71 14.70 -10.29
N GLN A 920 7.73 14.77 -11.60
CA GLN A 920 6.90 14.02 -12.51
C GLN A 920 7.54 14.04 -13.91
N PHE A 921 7.03 13.21 -14.81
CA PHE A 921 7.42 13.20 -16.20
C PHE A 921 6.21 12.97 -17.11
N ASP A 922 6.35 13.30 -18.37
CA ASP A 922 5.35 13.03 -19.40
C ASP A 922 5.97 12.68 -20.75
N THR A 923 7.30 12.52 -20.81
CA THR A 923 8.05 12.30 -22.04
C THR A 923 9.16 11.29 -21.80
N ILE A 924 9.28 10.29 -22.68
CA ILE A 924 10.39 9.32 -22.68
C ILE A 924 11.08 9.43 -24.04
N SER A 925 12.41 9.52 -24.06
CA SER A 925 13.20 9.57 -25.29
C SER A 925 14.42 8.67 -25.19
N LEU A 926 14.80 8.00 -26.27
CA LEU A 926 15.87 7.01 -26.30
C LEU A 926 16.79 7.31 -27.48
N GLY A 927 18.10 7.33 -27.26
CA GLY A 927 19.06 7.24 -28.36
C GLY A 927 20.29 8.16 -28.27
N ASP A 928 20.91 8.41 -29.43
CA ASP A 928 22.13 9.19 -29.60
C ASP A 928 21.80 10.67 -29.86
N TRP A 929 22.19 11.51 -28.91
CA TRP A 929 21.84 12.93 -28.92
C TRP A 929 22.88 13.83 -29.58
N TRP A 930 24.11 13.33 -29.77
CA TRP A 930 25.29 14.14 -30.06
C TRP A 930 25.72 14.00 -31.51
N VAL A 931 26.07 15.13 -32.12
CA VAL A 931 26.69 15.16 -33.46
C VAL A 931 28.19 15.17 -33.22
N ASP A 932 28.79 13.98 -33.13
CA ASP A 932 30.19 13.80 -32.74
C ASP A 932 31.03 13.04 -33.78
N GLY A 933 30.41 12.60 -34.87
CA GLY A 933 31.00 11.83 -35.94
C GLY A 933 30.94 10.31 -35.73
N ASN A 934 30.37 9.82 -34.62
CA ASN A 934 30.33 8.41 -34.26
C ASN A 934 28.91 7.85 -34.35
N VAL A 935 28.80 6.58 -34.72
CA VAL A 935 27.53 5.85 -34.58
C VAL A 935 27.60 5.09 -33.27
N SER A 936 26.62 5.32 -32.39
CA SER A 936 26.53 4.65 -31.09
C SER A 936 25.59 3.45 -31.17
N PRO A 937 26.02 2.19 -31.36
CA PRO A 937 25.14 1.06 -31.66
C PRO A 937 24.42 0.45 -30.44
N VAL A 938 23.75 1.28 -29.63
CA VAL A 938 22.98 0.84 -28.45
C VAL A 938 21.60 0.36 -28.86
N HIS A 939 21.20 -0.78 -28.30
CA HIS A 939 19.84 -1.28 -28.43
C HIS A 939 19.00 -0.87 -27.22
N TRP A 940 17.74 -0.50 -27.44
CA TRP A 940 16.79 -0.11 -26.41
C TRP A 940 15.53 -0.97 -26.50
N ASP A 941 15.00 -1.39 -25.35
CA ASP A 941 13.89 -2.34 -25.27
C ASP A 941 13.00 -2.12 -24.04
N ASN A 942 11.86 -2.82 -23.95
CA ASN A 942 11.02 -2.98 -22.75
C ASN A 942 10.87 -1.70 -21.89
N VAL A 943 10.34 -0.63 -22.47
CA VAL A 943 9.96 0.59 -21.74
C VAL A 943 8.68 0.33 -20.97
N VAL A 944 8.62 0.63 -19.68
CA VAL A 944 7.41 0.44 -18.85
C VAL A 944 7.24 1.62 -17.91
N VAL A 945 6.00 2.04 -17.67
CA VAL A 945 5.61 2.94 -16.57
C VAL A 945 4.61 2.24 -15.66
N SER A 946 4.93 2.17 -14.37
CA SER A 946 4.17 1.43 -13.36
C SER A 946 4.24 2.11 -11.98
N ASN A 947 3.33 1.71 -11.07
CA ASN A 947 3.41 2.10 -9.66
C ASN A 947 4.36 1.21 -8.84
N SER A 948 4.65 0.01 -9.34
CA SER A 948 5.55 -0.99 -8.74
C SER A 948 6.84 -1.11 -9.54
#